data_AF-A0A9W7XQH9-F1
#
_entry.id   AF-A0A9W7XQH9-F1
#
_cell.length_a   1.000
_cell.length_b   1.000
_cell.length_c   1.000
_cell.angle_alpha   90.00
_cell.angle_beta   90.00
_cell.angle_gamma   90.00
#
_symmetry.space_group_name_H-M   'P 1'
#
loop_
_entity.id
_entity.type
_entity.pdbx_description
1 polymer ?
#
loop_
_entity_poly.entity_id
_entity_poly.type
_entity_poly.pdbx_seq_one_letter_code
_entity_poly.pdbx_strand_id
1 'polypeptide(L)'
;MPEQHLQWYKGALDNAAKRAAADGKVLLVCLFSDSKQKADLEQKLTSPSLLSLLAKDCVVFCLLKDTEDEKALSRLFSISSFPLVMLVHPSGTVKLTGNDINEKNIELHIGKKLESPNNCNNDAISSPSTPTTPLNTIENEEILDWQSREAERLRKKLAKQRAKDAVYIKQLRANIKDDRKTYNYIHRQESSTAQISRTPSAASLADESLRNTFEGIKQCRLLFRANDGQMVSGDFARDATLGEVKLFLERKLGISRGDIEVTKTLPRIVLGKDHDEKTLLELQLVPSATLLLRFSAKPAPNEFGVVNGHVESQLKLYGGLAQLLAEKASAEKEYGRKLMELSRNFQSQLSSINNSKNESANRDSMQSSNQEESTGNIELFPAASKWALYLEGEGNLHLKLAASISSKVVNELQRDIGSLDSTRKQNLEFYHRLLTERDTVYALKDSMKEYFDSRSKILATTQHKLERATSEKELEKLRKMAVKHKAKCNHAKNEYILQVAKANAIKNAINHQFTPQIMNSMQAIDEQRVAVIKRLLLQFMEAQTSIHAKMVSNARETIKVLNFISPKADSQMFVYHRLQSGASKWDEPQDFRVVVDKASGDTDHMPLDGESQVILRNLFIDSRLKSENFEAEAREKLQVAEKIRQRILSGVENCEKEIDNAATAERQAILAQFEIIQSQALCAMIEKHLGHVDPGCPHNFKQTSVTISKTCDCCNKSIGGLKRKAARCIDDGHEYVVALFDFAGRSAEELTFAAGDRIRVVSRDIGGGWMRGTLNGHEGRLPRNYIKTE
;
A
#
# COMPACT_ATOMS: atom_id res chain seq x y z
N MET A 1 -12.06 37.15 -15.62
CA MET A 1 -11.03 36.16 -15.24
C MET A 1 -11.75 34.85 -14.96
N PRO A 2 -11.35 33.71 -15.54
CA PRO A 2 -11.96 32.43 -15.19
C PRO A 2 -11.62 32.08 -13.73
N GLU A 3 -12.60 31.63 -12.97
CA GLU A 3 -12.40 31.20 -11.59
C GLU A 3 -11.50 29.95 -11.57
N GLN A 4 -10.33 30.06 -10.93
CA GLN A 4 -9.44 28.92 -10.75
C GLN A 4 -9.99 28.02 -9.63
N HIS A 5 -10.85 27.07 -9.96
CA HIS A 5 -11.31 26.08 -8.99
C HIS A 5 -10.22 25.04 -8.66
N LEU A 6 -10.18 24.60 -7.41
CA LEU A 6 -9.30 23.53 -6.94
C LEU A 6 -9.57 22.23 -7.72
N GLN A 7 -8.57 21.72 -8.43
CA GLN A 7 -8.70 20.47 -9.20
C GLN A 7 -8.35 19.25 -8.35
N TRP A 8 -9.39 18.56 -7.87
CA TRP A 8 -9.27 17.24 -7.26
C TRP A 8 -8.88 16.17 -8.30
N TYR A 9 -7.89 15.34 -7.98
CA TYR A 9 -7.53 14.18 -8.78
C TYR A 9 -8.64 13.11 -8.71
N LYS A 10 -9.14 12.69 -9.88
CA LYS A 10 -10.21 11.68 -10.01
C LYS A 10 -9.60 10.32 -10.36
N GLY A 11 -9.53 9.41 -9.38
CA GLY A 11 -9.01 8.04 -9.53
C GLY A 11 -8.73 7.39 -8.18
N ALA A 12 -8.09 6.23 -8.17
CA ALA A 12 -7.63 5.58 -6.92
C ALA A 12 -6.37 6.27 -6.35
N LEU A 13 -6.20 6.22 -5.03
CA LEU A 13 -5.05 6.80 -4.31
C LEU A 13 -3.70 6.35 -4.89
N ASP A 14 -3.58 5.07 -5.21
CA ASP A 14 -2.41 4.45 -5.83
C ASP A 14 -1.96 5.14 -7.13
N ASN A 15 -2.93 5.57 -7.94
CA ASN A 15 -2.67 6.24 -9.21
C ASN A 15 -2.35 7.72 -9.00
N ALA A 16 -2.95 8.37 -7.99
CA ALA A 16 -2.57 9.73 -7.57
C ALA A 16 -1.10 9.76 -7.09
N ALA A 17 -0.69 8.77 -6.29
CA ALA A 17 0.68 8.63 -5.79
C ALA A 17 1.69 8.35 -6.93
N LYS A 18 1.37 7.41 -7.84
CA LYS A 18 2.21 7.13 -9.02
C LYS A 18 2.36 8.37 -9.91
N ARG A 19 1.29 9.14 -10.11
CA ARG A 19 1.34 10.39 -10.88
C ARG A 19 2.15 11.48 -10.19
N ALA A 20 1.97 11.68 -8.89
CA ALA A 20 2.77 12.64 -8.13
C ALA A 20 4.28 12.32 -8.22
N ALA A 21 4.65 11.04 -8.10
CA ALA A 21 6.02 10.59 -8.26
C ALA A 21 6.56 10.78 -9.70
N ALA A 22 5.76 10.49 -10.73
CA ALA A 22 6.15 10.67 -12.14
C ALA A 22 6.29 12.15 -12.55
N ASP A 23 5.37 13.00 -12.11
CA ASP A 23 5.35 14.44 -12.39
C ASP A 23 6.33 15.22 -11.48
N GLY A 24 6.99 14.57 -10.52
CA GLY A 24 7.89 15.21 -9.54
C GLY A 24 7.20 16.13 -8.53
N LYS A 25 5.89 15.93 -8.32
CA LYS A 25 5.00 16.78 -7.50
C LYS A 25 4.77 16.22 -6.10
N VAL A 26 4.35 17.08 -5.17
CA VAL A 26 3.91 16.68 -3.83
C VAL A 26 2.51 16.07 -3.90
N LEU A 27 2.30 14.89 -3.29
CA LEU A 27 0.94 14.36 -3.12
C LEU A 27 0.33 15.00 -1.86
N LEU A 28 -0.75 15.73 -2.02
CA LEU A 28 -1.48 16.38 -0.92
C LEU A 28 -2.82 15.66 -0.71
N VAL A 29 -2.97 14.99 0.42
CA VAL A 29 -4.14 14.18 0.77
C VAL A 29 -4.98 14.88 1.83
N CYS A 30 -6.23 15.21 1.49
CA CYS A 30 -7.21 15.83 2.37
C CYS A 30 -8.17 14.78 2.92
N LEU A 31 -8.14 14.57 4.23
CA LEU A 31 -8.93 13.59 4.97
C LEU A 31 -10.00 14.30 5.82
N PHE A 32 -11.25 13.86 5.69
CA PHE A 32 -12.42 14.43 6.39
C PHE A 32 -13.41 13.33 6.80
N SER A 33 -14.16 13.56 7.89
CA SER A 33 -15.21 12.63 8.34
C SER A 33 -16.61 12.97 7.83
N ASP A 34 -16.84 14.19 7.34
CA ASP A 34 -18.16 14.64 6.88
C ASP A 34 -18.06 15.75 5.81
N SER A 35 -19.18 16.01 5.13
CA SER A 35 -19.25 17.01 4.04
C SER A 35 -19.03 18.46 4.50
N LYS A 36 -19.21 18.77 5.80
CA LYS A 36 -18.99 20.12 6.35
C LYS A 36 -17.50 20.38 6.55
N GLN A 37 -16.75 19.39 7.04
CA GLN A 37 -15.28 19.42 7.07
C GLN A 37 -14.69 19.51 5.67
N LYS A 38 -15.27 18.81 4.68
CA LYS A 38 -14.86 18.93 3.28
C LYS A 38 -14.99 20.37 2.77
N ALA A 39 -16.13 21.02 3.03
CA ALA A 39 -16.37 22.39 2.61
C ALA A 39 -15.43 23.41 3.30
N ASP A 40 -15.15 23.24 4.60
CA ASP A 40 -14.17 24.07 5.34
C ASP A 40 -12.74 23.87 4.82
N LEU A 41 -12.34 22.64 4.48
CA LEU A 41 -11.08 22.35 3.80
C LEU A 41 -11.02 23.00 2.41
N GLU A 42 -12.06 22.85 1.58
CA GLU A 42 -12.15 23.49 0.26
C GLU A 42 -12.01 25.01 0.39
N GLN A 43 -12.72 25.65 1.33
CA GLN A 43 -12.62 27.09 1.57
C GLN A 43 -11.19 27.53 1.96
N LYS A 44 -10.50 26.75 2.81
CA LYS A 44 -9.10 27.00 3.22
C LYS A 44 -8.08 26.77 2.10
N LEU A 45 -8.43 25.99 1.07
CA LEU A 45 -7.58 25.67 -0.08
C LEU A 45 -7.84 26.54 -1.32
N THR A 46 -8.84 27.43 -1.28
CA THR A 46 -9.31 28.23 -2.43
C THR A 46 -8.72 29.66 -2.46
N SER A 47 -7.61 29.94 -1.75
CA SER A 47 -6.93 31.23 -1.88
C SER A 47 -6.17 31.34 -3.21
N PRO A 48 -6.13 32.51 -3.90
CA PRO A 48 -5.54 32.62 -5.23
C PRO A 48 -4.05 32.27 -5.29
N SER A 49 -3.30 32.62 -4.24
CA SER A 49 -1.89 32.26 -4.04
C SER A 49 -1.72 30.74 -4.01
N LEU A 50 -2.44 30.07 -3.11
CA LEU A 50 -2.33 28.63 -2.89
C LEU A 50 -2.84 27.81 -4.08
N LEU A 51 -3.93 28.22 -4.73
CA LEU A 51 -4.44 27.56 -5.94
C LEU A 51 -3.39 27.50 -7.06
N SER A 52 -2.64 28.59 -7.26
CA SER A 52 -1.56 28.64 -8.25
C SER A 52 -0.41 27.67 -7.92
N LEU A 53 -0.09 27.52 -6.62
CA LEU A 53 0.94 26.61 -6.11
C LEU A 53 0.50 25.14 -6.21
N LEU A 54 -0.75 24.84 -5.80
CA LEU A 54 -1.32 23.50 -5.83
C LEU A 54 -1.46 22.96 -7.26
N ALA A 55 -1.93 23.78 -8.21
CA ALA A 55 -2.03 23.37 -9.61
C ALA A 55 -0.66 23.08 -10.25
N LYS A 56 0.35 23.86 -9.86
CA LYS A 56 1.71 23.75 -10.40
C LYS A 56 2.47 22.57 -9.79
N ASP A 57 2.60 22.53 -8.46
CA ASP A 57 3.60 21.71 -7.76
C ASP A 57 2.98 20.55 -6.92
N CYS A 58 1.65 20.35 -6.96
CA CYS A 58 0.96 19.28 -6.23
C CYS A 58 0.04 18.39 -7.08
N VAL A 59 -0.29 17.22 -6.54
CA VAL A 59 -1.45 16.39 -6.92
C VAL A 59 -2.36 16.32 -5.70
N VAL A 60 -3.57 16.87 -5.80
CA VAL A 60 -4.49 17.03 -4.66
C VAL A 60 -5.55 15.92 -4.67
N PHE A 61 -5.66 15.17 -3.57
CA PHE A 61 -6.52 14.00 -3.43
C PHE A 61 -7.44 14.12 -2.21
N CYS A 62 -8.70 13.69 -2.32
CA CYS A 62 -9.70 13.77 -1.25
C CYS A 62 -10.10 12.37 -0.77
N LEU A 63 -10.11 12.15 0.56
CA LEU A 63 -10.53 10.89 1.18
C LEU A 63 -11.55 11.13 2.30
N LEU A 64 -12.67 10.41 2.20
CA LEU A 64 -13.65 10.30 3.26
C LEU A 64 -13.21 9.19 4.23
N LYS A 65 -13.40 9.43 5.54
CA LYS A 65 -13.22 8.44 6.61
C LYS A 65 -13.96 7.12 6.33
N ASP A 66 -13.40 6.02 6.81
CA ASP A 66 -13.95 4.65 6.73
C ASP A 66 -14.00 4.04 5.30
N THR A 67 -13.43 4.72 4.29
CA THR A 67 -13.18 4.16 2.95
C THR A 67 -11.97 3.20 2.94
N GLU A 68 -11.92 2.26 1.99
CA GLU A 68 -10.79 1.31 1.90
C GLU A 68 -9.44 1.98 1.66
N ASP A 69 -9.39 3.02 0.83
CA ASP A 69 -8.18 3.82 0.60
C ASP A 69 -7.73 4.57 1.88
N GLU A 70 -8.67 5.05 2.71
CA GLU A 70 -8.36 5.65 4.02
C GLU A 70 -7.85 4.59 5.01
N LYS A 71 -8.50 3.42 5.12
CA LYS A 71 -8.04 2.30 5.95
C LYS A 71 -6.64 1.84 5.55
N ALA A 72 -6.34 1.80 4.25
CA ALA A 72 -5.01 1.48 3.75
C ALA A 72 -3.97 2.53 4.17
N LEU A 73 -4.28 3.82 4.04
CA LEU A 73 -3.42 4.94 4.42
C LEU A 73 -3.24 5.02 5.96
N SER A 74 -4.26 4.68 6.74
CA SER A 74 -4.23 4.59 8.20
C SER A 74 -3.30 3.49 8.73
N ARG A 75 -3.14 2.37 8.00
CA ARG A 75 -2.14 1.32 8.31
C ARG A 75 -0.70 1.80 8.10
N LEU A 76 -0.48 2.74 7.18
CA LEU A 76 0.86 3.26 6.84
C LEU A 76 1.25 4.48 7.68
N PHE A 77 0.29 5.34 8.01
CA PHE A 77 0.54 6.64 8.63
C PHE A 77 -0.45 6.92 9.76
N SER A 78 -0.39 6.20 10.89
CA SER A 78 -1.20 6.36 12.12
C SER A 78 -2.08 7.63 12.16
N ILE A 79 -3.35 7.52 11.76
CA ILE A 79 -4.30 8.63 11.72
C ILE A 79 -5.15 8.60 12.99
N SER A 80 -5.25 9.73 13.68
CA SER A 80 -5.96 9.85 14.97
C SER A 80 -6.91 11.05 15.05
N SER A 81 -6.99 11.88 14.02
CA SER A 81 -7.81 13.09 14.00
C SER A 81 -8.24 13.49 12.59
N PHE A 82 -9.40 14.14 12.51
CA PHE A 82 -10.00 14.70 11.29
C PHE A 82 -10.55 16.11 11.64
N PRO A 83 -10.49 17.10 10.72
CA PRO A 83 -9.85 17.03 9.40
C PRO A 83 -8.32 16.98 9.50
N LEU A 84 -7.69 16.34 8.51
CA LEU A 84 -6.24 16.17 8.40
C LEU A 84 -5.82 16.46 6.95
N VAL A 85 -4.79 17.29 6.77
CA VAL A 85 -4.08 17.44 5.50
C VAL A 85 -2.71 16.80 5.62
N MET A 86 -2.40 15.85 4.73
CA MET A 86 -1.14 15.12 4.72
C MET A 86 -0.37 15.41 3.43
N LEU A 87 0.85 15.93 3.54
CA LEU A 87 1.74 16.20 2.42
C LEU A 87 2.79 15.09 2.35
N VAL A 88 2.82 14.35 1.24
CA VAL A 88 3.75 13.23 1.02
C VAL A 88 4.78 13.63 -0.02
N HIS A 89 6.05 13.66 0.40
CA HIS A 89 7.22 13.95 -0.42
C HIS A 89 8.19 12.75 -0.37
N PRO A 90 9.03 12.50 -1.40
CA PRO A 90 10.01 11.41 -1.38
C PRO A 90 11.01 11.42 -0.20
N SER A 91 11.20 12.56 0.48
CA SER A 91 12.05 12.67 1.68
C SER A 91 11.29 12.69 3.02
N GLY A 92 9.95 12.59 3.03
CA GLY A 92 9.18 12.56 4.27
C GLY A 92 7.69 12.89 4.10
N THR A 93 6.91 12.63 5.15
CA THR A 93 5.48 12.94 5.22
C THR A 93 5.20 13.93 6.34
N VAL A 94 4.45 14.99 6.04
CA VAL A 94 4.02 16.01 7.00
C VAL A 94 2.50 15.90 7.19
N LYS A 95 2.03 16.05 8.44
CA LYS A 95 0.61 16.04 8.81
C LYS A 95 0.24 17.38 9.44
N LEU A 96 -0.85 17.98 8.98
CA LEU A 96 -1.41 19.24 9.50
C LEU A 96 -2.84 18.97 9.98
N THR A 97 -3.16 19.32 11.23
CA THR A 97 -4.46 19.09 11.86
C THR A 97 -5.00 20.36 12.52
N GLY A 98 -6.31 20.48 12.65
CA GLY A 98 -6.96 21.62 13.31
C GLY A 98 -6.52 22.98 12.75
N ASN A 99 -5.98 23.84 13.61
CA ASN A 99 -5.56 25.21 13.26
C ASN A 99 -4.30 25.26 12.38
N ASP A 100 -3.51 24.18 12.31
CA ASP A 100 -2.33 24.13 11.45
C ASP A 100 -2.68 23.99 9.96
N ILE A 101 -3.94 23.66 9.64
CA ILE A 101 -4.49 23.66 8.29
C ILE A 101 -4.82 25.11 7.89
N ASN A 102 -3.81 25.83 7.45
CA ASN A 102 -3.91 27.19 6.92
C ASN A 102 -2.94 27.40 5.75
N GLU A 103 -3.23 28.41 4.92
CA GLU A 103 -2.46 28.75 3.70
C GLU A 103 -0.95 28.81 3.95
N LYS A 104 -0.50 29.61 4.92
CA LYS A 104 0.92 29.81 5.23
C LYS A 104 1.65 28.51 5.58
N ASN A 105 1.01 27.64 6.36
CA ASN A 105 1.59 26.35 6.73
C ASN A 105 1.66 25.38 5.54
N ILE A 106 0.65 25.39 4.65
CA ILE A 106 0.65 24.52 3.46
C ILE A 106 1.72 25.00 2.46
N GLU A 107 1.78 26.30 2.18
CA GLU A 107 2.83 26.91 1.33
C GLU A 107 4.24 26.62 1.87
N LEU A 108 4.46 26.76 3.18
CA LEU A 108 5.74 26.48 3.82
C LEU A 108 6.21 25.04 3.59
N HIS A 109 5.31 24.06 3.67
CA HIS A 109 5.66 22.64 3.53
C HIS A 109 5.72 22.15 2.08
N ILE A 110 5.03 22.82 1.14
CA ILE A 110 5.27 22.61 -0.30
C ILE A 110 6.62 23.21 -0.71
N GLY A 111 6.98 24.39 -0.21
CA GLY A 111 8.24 25.07 -0.53
C GLY A 111 9.49 24.45 0.10
N LYS A 112 9.36 23.77 1.25
CA LYS A 112 10.47 23.05 1.90
C LYS A 112 10.71 21.68 1.26
N LYS A 113 11.65 21.61 0.32
CA LYS A 113 12.32 20.32 0.00
C LYS A 113 13.06 19.83 1.25
N LEU A 114 12.43 18.93 1.99
CA LEU A 114 12.86 18.49 3.32
C LEU A 114 14.26 17.86 3.31
N GLU A 115 15.17 18.51 4.05
CA GLU A 115 16.48 17.98 4.46
C GLU A 115 16.31 16.83 5.46
N SER A 116 17.34 15.98 5.56
CA SER A 116 17.34 14.73 6.34
C SER A 116 17.12 14.93 7.86
N PRO A 117 16.49 13.96 8.55
CA PRO A 117 16.01 14.13 9.92
C PRO A 117 17.14 14.17 10.94
N ASN A 118 17.03 15.07 11.91
CA ASN A 118 17.87 15.08 13.10
C ASN A 118 17.07 15.55 14.32
N ASN A 119 17.28 14.89 15.46
CA ASN A 119 16.79 15.22 16.79
C ASN A 119 15.27 15.03 17.08
N CYS A 120 14.91 13.87 17.63
CA CYS A 120 13.85 13.76 18.62
C CYS A 120 14.49 13.69 20.02
N ASN A 121 14.01 14.49 20.97
CA ASN A 121 14.50 14.47 22.34
C ASN A 121 14.07 13.19 23.08
N ASN A 122 14.91 12.76 24.03
CA ASN A 122 14.55 11.77 25.03
C ASN A 122 13.55 12.38 26.03
N ASP A 123 12.54 11.62 26.42
CA ASP A 123 11.87 11.75 27.71
C ASP A 123 11.92 10.42 28.47
N ALA A 124 11.93 10.50 29.79
CA ALA A 124 12.45 9.45 30.65
C ALA A 124 11.48 8.31 30.96
N ILE A 125 11.99 7.08 31.01
CA ILE A 125 11.39 5.97 31.78
C ILE A 125 12.48 5.35 32.65
N SER A 126 12.24 5.37 33.97
CA SER A 126 13.08 4.81 35.03
C SER A 126 12.65 3.40 35.42
N SER A 127 13.60 2.49 35.68
CA SER A 127 13.47 1.31 36.57
C SER A 127 14.87 0.68 36.81
N PRO A 128 15.07 -0.35 37.65
CA PRO A 128 15.61 -0.12 39.00
C PRO A 128 16.92 -0.85 39.33
N SER A 129 17.56 -0.43 40.43
CA SER A 129 18.71 -1.08 41.09
C SER A 129 18.25 -2.29 41.93
N THR A 130 18.94 -3.44 42.00
CA THR A 130 20.16 -3.80 42.80
C THR A 130 20.33 -5.36 42.69
N PRO A 131 21.15 -6.09 43.50
CA PRO A 131 22.60 -6.03 43.74
C PRO A 131 23.30 -7.42 43.60
N THR A 132 24.64 -7.48 43.61
CA THR A 132 25.39 -8.47 44.45
C THR A 132 26.88 -8.12 44.65
N THR A 133 27.45 -8.66 45.72
CA THR A 133 28.65 -8.22 46.45
C THR A 133 29.94 -9.05 46.12
N PRO A 134 31.13 -8.78 46.72
CA PRO A 134 32.44 -9.01 46.08
C PRO A 134 33.30 -10.10 46.78
N LEU A 135 34.58 -10.21 46.40
CA LEU A 135 35.66 -10.55 47.34
C LEU A 135 37.04 -10.01 46.90
N ASN A 136 37.97 -9.90 47.86
CA ASN A 136 39.41 -9.61 47.77
C ASN A 136 39.86 -8.15 47.51
N THR A 137 39.70 -7.32 48.55
CA THR A 137 40.76 -6.44 49.07
C THR A 137 42.05 -7.25 49.34
N ILE A 138 43.29 -6.71 49.38
CA ILE A 138 43.77 -5.65 50.29
C ILE A 138 44.88 -4.74 49.71
N GLU A 139 45.52 -5.06 48.57
CA GLU A 139 46.72 -4.31 48.10
C GLU A 139 46.48 -2.99 47.33
N ASN A 140 45.24 -2.54 47.10
CA ASN A 140 44.95 -1.46 46.14
C ASN A 140 44.62 -0.07 46.72
N GLU A 141 44.38 0.10 48.02
CA GLU A 141 43.88 1.37 48.56
C GLU A 141 44.92 2.51 48.51
N GLU A 142 46.20 2.25 48.82
CA GLU A 142 47.25 3.28 48.78
C GLU A 142 47.54 3.77 47.35
N ILE A 143 47.45 2.87 46.37
CA ILE A 143 47.66 3.20 44.95
C ILE A 143 46.50 4.05 44.42
N LEU A 144 45.26 3.72 44.79
CA LEU A 144 44.06 4.46 44.37
C LEU A 144 43.97 5.86 45.01
N ASP A 145 44.40 6.02 46.27
CA ASP A 145 44.49 7.34 46.92
C ASP A 145 45.58 8.21 46.28
N TRP A 146 46.77 7.66 46.01
CA TRP A 146 47.83 8.37 45.31
C TRP A 146 47.40 8.83 43.90
N GLN A 147 46.77 7.93 43.11
CA GLN A 147 46.25 8.27 41.79
C GLN A 147 45.14 9.33 41.86
N SER A 148 44.26 9.27 42.86
CA SER A 148 43.20 10.28 43.06
C SER A 148 43.78 11.66 43.39
N ARG A 149 44.76 11.73 44.28
CA ARG A 149 45.43 12.99 44.66
C ARG A 149 46.17 13.65 43.49
N GLU A 150 46.85 12.86 42.65
CA GLU A 150 47.56 13.41 41.49
C GLU A 150 46.61 13.77 40.34
N ALA A 151 45.53 13.00 40.12
CA ALA A 151 44.45 13.38 39.20
C ALA A 151 43.76 14.69 39.62
N GLU A 152 43.55 14.92 40.92
CA GLU A 152 42.99 16.17 41.42
C GLU A 152 43.97 17.36 41.28
N ARG A 153 45.28 17.13 41.45
CA ARG A 153 46.34 18.11 41.13
C ARG A 153 46.32 18.51 39.65
N LEU A 154 46.20 17.53 38.75
CA LEU A 154 46.07 17.76 37.31
C LEU A 154 44.78 18.54 36.98
N ARG A 155 43.64 18.18 37.57
CA ARG A 155 42.38 18.93 37.43
C ARG A 155 42.52 20.38 37.90
N LYS A 156 43.14 20.64 39.06
CA LYS A 156 43.39 22.00 39.58
C LYS A 156 44.32 22.82 38.68
N LYS A 157 45.37 22.21 38.10
CA LYS A 157 46.22 22.86 37.07
C LYS A 157 45.42 23.20 35.81
N LEU A 158 44.66 22.26 35.27
CA LEU A 158 43.85 22.46 34.06
C LEU A 158 42.76 23.53 34.25
N ALA A 159 42.11 23.55 35.42
CA ALA A 159 41.13 24.57 35.78
C ALA A 159 41.77 25.97 35.88
N LYS A 160 42.96 26.09 36.50
CA LYS A 160 43.71 27.35 36.57
C LYS A 160 44.17 27.85 35.20
N GLN A 161 44.46 26.94 34.26
CA GLN A 161 44.78 27.29 32.87
C GLN A 161 43.53 27.73 32.10
N ARG A 162 42.44 26.95 32.14
CA ARG A 162 41.13 27.35 31.56
C ARG A 162 40.61 28.68 32.09
N ALA A 163 40.87 29.01 33.35
CA ALA A 163 40.51 30.32 33.92
C ALA A 163 41.32 31.47 33.30
N LYS A 164 42.61 31.29 33.05
CA LYS A 164 43.45 32.26 32.31
C LYS A 164 42.97 32.41 30.87
N ASP A 165 42.72 31.28 30.19
CA ASP A 165 42.25 31.25 28.81
C ASP A 165 40.88 31.94 28.68
N ALA A 166 39.97 31.75 29.65
CA ALA A 166 38.67 32.42 29.68
C ALA A 166 38.79 33.95 29.85
N VAL A 167 39.73 34.44 30.66
CA VAL A 167 40.02 35.89 30.77
C VAL A 167 40.58 36.44 29.45
N TYR A 168 41.51 35.72 28.83
CA TYR A 168 42.09 36.10 27.54
C TYR A 168 41.05 36.13 26.40
N ILE A 169 40.18 35.12 26.33
CA ILE A 169 39.04 35.07 25.39
C ILE A 169 38.05 36.22 25.65
N LYS A 170 37.84 36.61 26.92
CA LYS A 170 36.98 37.75 27.28
C LYS A 170 37.56 39.08 26.80
N GLN A 171 38.89 39.25 26.87
CA GLN A 171 39.60 40.41 26.31
C GLN A 171 39.52 40.44 24.77
N LEU A 172 39.81 39.32 24.10
CA LEU A 172 39.65 39.18 22.65
C LEU A 172 38.23 39.53 22.15
N ARG A 173 37.20 39.07 22.86
CA ARG A 173 35.80 39.40 22.55
C ARG A 173 35.45 40.88 22.76
N ALA A 174 36.11 41.57 23.68
CA ALA A 174 35.95 43.01 23.85
C ALA A 174 36.54 43.76 22.66
N ASN A 175 37.80 43.46 22.28
CA ASN A 175 38.46 44.09 21.15
C ASN A 175 37.65 43.90 19.84
N ILE A 176 37.22 42.67 19.53
CA ILE A 176 36.38 42.38 18.34
C ILE A 176 35.05 43.15 18.38
N LYS A 177 34.50 43.44 19.57
CA LYS A 177 33.26 44.22 19.71
C LYS A 177 33.49 45.70 19.38
N ASP A 178 34.65 46.24 19.74
CA ASP A 178 35.00 47.63 19.49
C ASP A 178 35.47 47.84 18.03
N ASP A 179 36.23 46.90 17.46
CA ASP A 179 36.55 46.86 16.02
C ASP A 179 35.27 46.86 15.16
N ARG A 180 34.26 46.06 15.55
CA ARG A 180 32.94 46.05 14.88
C ARG A 180 32.18 47.36 15.00
N LYS A 181 32.30 48.10 16.10
CA LYS A 181 31.70 49.46 16.19
C LYS A 181 32.38 50.41 15.22
N THR A 182 33.72 50.37 15.16
CA THR A 182 34.53 51.21 14.27
C THR A 182 34.23 50.92 12.80
N TYR A 183 34.18 49.64 12.41
CA TYR A 183 33.78 49.21 11.06
C TYR A 183 32.36 49.67 10.71
N ASN A 184 31.39 49.47 11.62
CA ASN A 184 30.01 49.90 11.39
C ASN A 184 29.85 51.43 11.35
N TYR A 185 30.72 52.20 12.00
CA TYR A 185 30.73 53.66 11.90
C TYR A 185 31.18 54.12 10.51
N ILE A 186 32.28 53.55 10.00
CA ILE A 186 32.84 53.84 8.67
C ILE A 186 31.85 53.44 7.58
N HIS A 187 31.38 52.19 7.59
CA HIS A 187 30.48 51.65 6.57
C HIS A 187 29.11 52.37 6.54
N ARG A 188 28.69 53.00 7.65
CA ARG A 188 27.45 53.79 7.72
C ARG A 188 27.59 55.18 7.08
N GLN A 189 28.80 55.74 6.98
CA GLN A 189 29.04 56.93 6.15
C GLN A 189 29.04 56.57 4.67
N GLU A 190 29.70 55.46 4.29
CA GLU A 190 29.77 55.00 2.90
C GLU A 190 28.40 54.60 2.32
N SER A 191 27.52 53.99 3.14
CA SER A 191 26.19 53.53 2.71
C SER A 191 25.19 54.65 2.36
N SER A 192 25.52 55.92 2.62
CA SER A 192 24.62 57.05 2.36
C SER A 192 24.68 57.60 0.92
N THR A 193 25.64 57.14 0.10
CA THR A 193 25.91 57.67 -1.24
C THR A 193 25.38 56.82 -2.40
N ALA A 194 24.76 55.66 -2.13
CA ALA A 194 24.35 54.70 -3.17
C ALA A 194 22.89 54.22 -3.04
N GLN A 195 21.93 55.11 -3.32
CA GLN A 195 20.58 54.71 -3.72
C GLN A 195 20.40 54.95 -5.23
N ILE A 196 20.02 53.93 -6.01
CA ILE A 196 19.09 54.00 -7.17
C ILE A 196 18.77 52.60 -7.75
N SER A 197 17.46 52.28 -7.80
CA SER A 197 16.72 51.36 -8.70
C SER A 197 16.90 49.82 -8.77
N ARG A 198 15.78 49.17 -9.18
CA ARG A 198 15.44 47.73 -9.25
C ARG A 198 14.61 47.45 -10.54
N THR A 199 14.47 46.25 -11.13
CA THR A 199 15.03 44.92 -10.78
C THR A 199 15.48 44.04 -11.98
N PRO A 200 14.61 43.40 -12.82
CA PRO A 200 14.98 42.04 -13.28
C PRO A 200 14.79 41.67 -14.78
N SER A 201 15.31 40.47 -15.11
CA SER A 201 15.03 39.61 -16.28
C SER A 201 15.88 39.79 -17.56
N ALA A 202 16.87 38.91 -17.79
CA ALA A 202 17.67 38.85 -19.02
C ALA A 202 18.37 37.48 -19.29
N ALA A 203 17.86 36.35 -18.76
CA ALA A 203 18.65 35.11 -18.65
C ALA A 203 19.06 34.44 -19.99
N SER A 204 18.31 34.59 -21.09
CA SER A 204 18.64 34.00 -22.39
C SER A 204 19.41 34.93 -23.34
N LEU A 205 19.41 36.25 -23.09
CA LEU A 205 20.23 37.23 -23.83
C LEU A 205 21.61 37.39 -23.20
N ALA A 206 21.78 36.98 -21.94
CA ALA A 206 23.03 37.11 -21.20
C ALA A 206 24.18 36.28 -21.80
N ASP A 207 23.93 35.07 -22.33
CA ASP A 207 25.01 34.15 -22.73
C ASP A 207 25.70 34.58 -24.04
N GLU A 208 24.93 35.15 -24.97
CA GLU A 208 25.45 35.73 -26.21
C GLU A 208 26.05 37.13 -25.96
N SER A 209 25.43 37.93 -25.07
CA SER A 209 25.98 39.20 -24.59
C SER A 209 27.32 39.02 -23.86
N LEU A 210 27.49 37.99 -23.02
CA LEU A 210 28.74 37.72 -22.30
C LEU A 210 29.90 37.37 -23.24
N ARG A 211 29.64 36.62 -24.32
CA ARG A 211 30.64 36.31 -25.36
C ARG A 211 31.13 37.58 -26.06
N ASN A 212 30.20 38.47 -26.43
CA ASN A 212 30.51 39.72 -27.13
C ASN A 212 31.13 40.78 -26.18
N THR A 213 30.72 40.83 -24.91
CA THR A 213 31.24 41.79 -23.91
C THR A 213 32.70 41.54 -23.56
N PHE A 214 33.16 40.29 -23.62
CA PHE A 214 34.54 39.89 -23.31
C PHE A 214 35.36 39.46 -24.54
N GLU A 215 34.89 39.81 -25.74
CA GLU A 215 35.53 39.43 -27.01
C GLU A 215 36.97 39.97 -27.14
N GLY A 216 37.23 41.17 -26.59
CA GLY A 216 38.57 41.76 -26.51
C GLY A 216 39.46 41.23 -25.38
N ILE A 217 38.94 40.47 -24.42
CA ILE A 217 39.70 40.03 -23.23
C ILE A 217 40.33 38.65 -23.49
N LYS A 218 41.64 38.62 -23.74
CA LYS A 218 42.39 37.38 -24.02
C LYS A 218 42.91 36.66 -22.76
N GLN A 219 42.94 37.33 -21.61
CA GLN A 219 43.51 36.82 -20.37
C GLN A 219 42.55 36.97 -19.18
N CYS A 220 42.61 36.03 -18.25
CA CYS A 220 41.80 35.93 -17.05
C CYS A 220 42.70 35.84 -15.81
N ARG A 221 42.50 36.74 -14.84
CA ARG A 221 43.25 36.72 -13.56
C ARG A 221 42.43 35.99 -12.50
N LEU A 222 42.87 34.80 -12.12
CA LEU A 222 42.25 34.04 -11.03
C LEU A 222 42.99 34.26 -9.71
N LEU A 223 42.22 34.40 -8.64
CA LEU A 223 42.71 34.58 -7.28
C LEU A 223 42.23 33.42 -6.41
N PHE A 224 43.16 32.57 -6.00
CA PHE A 224 42.91 31.41 -5.17
C PHE A 224 43.20 31.74 -3.72
N ARG A 225 42.24 31.46 -2.83
CA ARG A 225 42.37 31.67 -1.39
C ARG A 225 42.27 30.31 -0.69
N ALA A 226 43.36 29.88 -0.07
CA ALA A 226 43.41 28.69 0.75
C ALA A 226 42.89 28.97 2.18
N ASN A 227 42.49 27.90 2.88
CA ASN A 227 41.86 27.98 4.21
C ASN A 227 42.82 28.42 5.33
N ASP A 228 44.13 28.36 5.09
CA ASP A 228 45.19 28.90 5.95
C ASP A 228 45.39 30.43 5.80
N GLY A 229 44.67 31.05 4.86
CA GLY A 229 44.80 32.47 4.52
C GLY A 229 45.83 32.76 3.42
N GLN A 230 46.54 31.76 2.90
CA GLN A 230 47.43 31.96 1.76
C GLN A 230 46.63 32.32 0.51
N MET A 231 47.10 33.34 -0.20
CA MET A 231 46.52 33.79 -1.46
C MET A 231 47.52 33.55 -2.59
N VAL A 232 47.08 32.85 -3.62
CA VAL A 232 47.84 32.59 -4.85
C VAL A 232 47.06 33.22 -6.00
N SER A 233 47.72 34.00 -6.85
CA SER A 233 47.14 34.47 -8.11
C SER A 233 47.81 33.78 -9.30
N GLY A 234 47.07 33.66 -10.39
CA GLY A 234 47.56 33.21 -11.69
C GLY A 234 46.82 33.91 -12.81
N ASP A 235 47.55 34.23 -13.88
CA ASP A 235 47.00 34.77 -15.13
C ASP A 235 46.94 33.64 -16.15
N PHE A 236 45.76 33.43 -16.74
CA PHE A 236 45.44 32.32 -17.63
C PHE A 236 44.85 32.85 -18.94
N ALA A 237 44.86 32.07 -20.01
CA ALA A 237 44.11 32.41 -21.22
C ALA A 237 42.59 32.28 -20.98
N ARG A 238 41.76 33.02 -21.73
CA ARG A 238 40.27 32.96 -21.60
C ARG A 238 39.68 31.56 -21.85
N ASP A 239 40.38 30.81 -22.70
CA ASP A 239 40.09 29.48 -23.22
C ASP A 239 40.86 28.38 -22.48
N ALA A 240 41.71 28.73 -21.50
CA ALA A 240 42.34 27.76 -20.62
C ALA A 240 41.27 26.92 -19.91
N THR A 241 41.59 25.66 -19.66
CA THR A 241 40.69 24.72 -18.96
C THR A 241 40.88 24.78 -17.45
N LEU A 242 39.86 24.38 -16.69
CA LEU A 242 40.02 24.21 -15.24
C LEU A 242 41.09 23.16 -14.89
N GLY A 243 41.27 22.14 -15.74
CA GLY A 243 42.33 21.14 -15.59
C GLY A 243 43.75 21.72 -15.67
N GLU A 244 43.99 22.75 -16.49
CA GLU A 244 45.25 23.50 -16.57
C GLU A 244 45.44 24.40 -15.34
N VAL A 245 44.37 25.03 -14.86
CA VAL A 245 44.39 25.81 -13.62
C VAL A 245 44.74 24.95 -12.41
N LYS A 246 44.17 23.74 -12.32
CA LYS A 246 44.53 22.76 -11.27
C LYS A 246 46.01 22.33 -11.39
N LEU A 247 46.50 22.05 -12.59
CA LEU A 247 47.94 21.78 -12.82
C LEU A 247 48.86 22.95 -12.43
N PHE A 248 48.45 24.20 -12.63
CA PHE A 248 49.19 25.37 -12.15
C PHE A 248 49.24 25.42 -10.62
N LEU A 249 48.10 25.17 -9.96
CA LEU A 249 48.02 25.12 -8.50
C LEU A 249 48.88 24.00 -7.92
N GLU A 250 48.87 22.81 -8.52
CA GLU A 250 49.71 21.68 -8.13
C GLU A 250 51.21 22.06 -8.17
N ARG A 251 51.68 22.70 -9.25
CA ARG A 251 53.07 23.18 -9.36
C ARG A 251 53.40 24.33 -8.40
N LYS A 252 52.46 25.23 -8.12
CA LYS A 252 52.64 26.39 -7.23
C LYS A 252 52.61 26.04 -5.75
N LEU A 253 51.81 25.04 -5.37
CA LEU A 253 51.59 24.63 -3.97
C LEU A 253 52.33 23.34 -3.60
N GLY A 254 52.85 22.57 -4.57
CA GLY A 254 53.54 21.31 -4.32
C GLY A 254 52.61 20.16 -3.94
N ILE A 255 51.35 20.21 -4.36
CA ILE A 255 50.28 19.27 -3.97
C ILE A 255 49.90 18.40 -5.18
N SER A 256 49.52 17.14 -4.95
CA SER A 256 49.16 16.18 -6.00
C SER A 256 47.75 16.34 -6.57
N ARG A 257 47.63 16.08 -7.89
CA ARG A 257 46.38 16.05 -8.68
C ARG A 257 45.31 15.19 -8.00
N GLY A 258 44.28 15.85 -7.45
CA GLY A 258 43.14 15.19 -6.80
C GLY A 258 42.82 15.70 -5.39
N ASP A 259 43.78 16.31 -4.68
CA ASP A 259 43.60 16.75 -3.28
C ASP A 259 42.96 18.15 -3.13
N ILE A 260 42.62 18.84 -4.24
CA ILE A 260 42.19 20.24 -4.26
C ILE A 260 40.74 20.37 -4.76
N GLU A 261 39.81 20.62 -3.85
CA GLU A 261 38.44 21.05 -4.15
C GLU A 261 38.43 22.57 -4.38
N VAL A 262 38.08 23.00 -5.59
CA VAL A 262 38.03 24.42 -5.98
C VAL A 262 36.59 24.90 -5.96
N THR A 263 36.27 25.94 -5.19
CA THR A 263 34.90 26.47 -5.05
C THR A 263 34.80 27.91 -5.52
N LYS A 264 33.87 28.21 -6.45
CA LYS A 264 33.51 29.58 -6.83
C LYS A 264 32.79 30.25 -5.67
N THR A 265 33.10 31.53 -5.40
CA THR A 265 32.56 32.25 -4.24
C THR A 265 31.13 32.77 -4.46
N LEU A 266 30.81 33.28 -5.65
CA LEU A 266 29.46 33.67 -6.07
C LEU A 266 29.19 33.30 -7.55
N PRO A 267 28.06 32.65 -7.87
CA PRO A 267 27.31 31.76 -6.97
C PRO A 267 28.22 30.65 -6.43
N ARG A 268 27.88 30.07 -5.28
CA ARG A 268 28.73 29.05 -4.63
C ARG A 268 28.65 27.71 -5.36
N ILE A 269 29.61 27.43 -6.22
CA ILE A 269 29.69 26.22 -7.06
C ILE A 269 30.99 25.48 -6.76
N VAL A 270 30.89 24.18 -6.45
CA VAL A 270 32.05 23.29 -6.31
C VAL A 270 32.44 22.77 -7.69
N LEU A 271 33.68 23.07 -8.12
CA LEU A 271 34.21 22.71 -9.43
C LEU A 271 34.92 21.35 -9.36
N GLY A 272 34.11 20.29 -9.31
CA GLY A 272 34.55 18.89 -9.34
C GLY A 272 35.16 18.45 -10.68
N LYS A 273 35.47 17.15 -10.82
CA LYS A 273 36.14 16.59 -12.01
C LYS A 273 35.40 16.85 -13.32
N ASP A 274 34.06 16.83 -13.29
CA ASP A 274 33.18 17.07 -14.45
C ASP A 274 33.25 18.51 -15.01
N HIS A 275 34.07 19.37 -14.39
CA HIS A 275 34.36 20.74 -14.83
C HIS A 275 35.79 20.89 -15.35
N ASP A 276 36.65 19.87 -15.27
CA ASP A 276 38.08 19.97 -15.59
C ASP A 276 38.33 20.21 -17.08
N GLU A 277 37.43 19.75 -17.96
CA GLU A 277 37.48 19.95 -19.41
C GLU A 277 36.84 21.27 -19.87
N LYS A 278 36.12 21.97 -18.99
CA LYS A 278 35.43 23.23 -19.33
C LYS A 278 36.37 24.42 -19.29
N THR A 279 36.14 25.37 -20.20
CA THR A 279 36.96 26.59 -20.30
C THR A 279 36.62 27.61 -19.19
N LEU A 280 37.55 28.50 -18.86
CA LEU A 280 37.30 29.58 -17.89
C LEU A 280 36.15 30.51 -18.30
N LEU A 281 35.90 30.66 -19.59
CA LEU A 281 34.75 31.41 -20.12
C LEU A 281 33.42 30.68 -19.84
N GLU A 282 33.34 29.37 -20.11
CA GLU A 282 32.16 28.53 -19.81
C GLU A 282 31.84 28.46 -18.32
N LEU A 283 32.87 28.48 -17.46
CA LEU A 283 32.72 28.53 -16.00
C LEU A 283 32.40 29.94 -15.47
N GLN A 284 32.29 30.93 -16.38
CA GLN A 284 32.05 32.35 -16.09
C GLN A 284 33.06 32.91 -15.08
N LEU A 285 34.35 32.63 -15.28
CA LEU A 285 35.45 33.07 -14.42
C LEU A 285 36.26 34.24 -15.02
N VAL A 286 36.08 34.50 -16.32
CA VAL A 286 36.62 35.66 -17.06
C VAL A 286 35.84 36.94 -16.69
N PRO A 287 36.46 38.12 -16.55
CA PRO A 287 37.90 38.41 -16.66
C PRO A 287 38.70 38.14 -15.38
N SER A 288 38.04 37.99 -14.24
CA SER A 288 38.70 37.65 -12.99
C SER A 288 37.72 37.03 -12.00
N ALA A 289 38.17 36.02 -11.25
CA ALA A 289 37.35 35.38 -10.22
C ALA A 289 38.17 34.98 -8.98
N THR A 290 37.54 35.08 -7.82
CA THR A 290 38.10 34.60 -6.54
C THR A 290 37.54 33.23 -6.21
N LEU A 291 38.44 32.24 -6.13
CA LEU A 291 38.15 30.83 -5.91
C LEU A 291 38.70 30.39 -4.54
N LEU A 292 37.93 29.62 -3.78
CA LEU A 292 38.37 29.04 -2.52
C LEU A 292 39.00 27.67 -2.77
N LEU A 293 40.17 27.42 -2.18
CA LEU A 293 40.83 26.12 -2.19
C LEU A 293 40.55 25.40 -0.87
N ARG A 294 39.90 24.25 -0.96
CA ARG A 294 39.74 23.32 0.15
C ARG A 294 40.55 22.06 -0.13
N PHE A 295 41.50 21.78 0.74
CA PHE A 295 42.26 20.54 0.68
C PHE A 295 41.43 19.41 1.30
N SER A 296 41.35 18.27 0.62
CA SER A 296 40.85 17.04 1.25
C SER A 296 41.87 16.59 2.30
N ALA A 297 41.58 16.85 3.58
CA ALA A 297 42.48 16.52 4.67
C ALA A 297 42.69 15.00 4.72
N LYS A 298 43.90 14.55 4.33
CA LYS A 298 44.32 13.16 4.53
C LYS A 298 44.42 12.88 6.03
N PRO A 299 43.90 11.74 6.52
CA PRO A 299 43.92 11.45 7.94
C PRO A 299 45.34 11.46 8.48
N ALA A 300 45.52 12.07 9.65
CA ALA A 300 46.84 12.19 10.25
C ALA A 300 47.32 10.82 10.78
N PRO A 301 48.63 10.52 10.84
CA PRO A 301 49.11 9.17 11.16
C PRO A 301 48.65 8.62 12.52
N ASN A 302 48.33 9.50 13.48
CA ASN A 302 47.76 9.17 14.78
C ASN A 302 46.27 8.71 14.72
N GLU A 303 45.59 8.87 13.59
CA GLU A 303 44.18 8.51 13.40
C GLU A 303 43.97 7.05 12.98
N PHE A 304 45.04 6.25 12.85
CA PHE A 304 44.95 4.83 12.46
C PHE A 304 43.95 4.03 13.32
N GLY A 305 43.91 4.28 14.63
CA GLY A 305 42.95 3.64 15.54
C GLY A 305 41.49 3.99 15.23
N VAL A 306 41.23 5.21 14.75
CA VAL A 306 39.89 5.67 14.32
C VAL A 306 39.51 4.99 13.00
N VAL A 307 40.44 4.90 12.05
CA VAL A 307 40.23 4.21 10.76
C VAL A 307 39.94 2.72 10.99
N ASN A 308 40.76 2.02 11.78
CA ASN A 308 40.51 0.62 12.13
C ASN A 308 39.18 0.43 12.87
N GLY A 309 38.87 1.31 13.84
CA GLY A 309 37.60 1.28 14.56
C GLY A 309 36.39 1.45 13.63
N HIS A 310 36.46 2.37 12.66
CA HIS A 310 35.43 2.54 11.65
C HIS A 310 35.22 1.27 10.83
N VAL A 311 36.28 0.72 10.23
CA VAL A 311 36.18 -0.49 9.40
C VAL A 311 35.65 -1.67 10.22
N GLU A 312 36.07 -1.83 11.47
CA GLU A 312 35.56 -2.87 12.37
C GLU A 312 34.07 -2.71 12.69
N SER A 313 33.62 -1.49 13.04
CA SER A 313 32.20 -1.21 13.29
C SER A 313 31.33 -1.47 12.06
N GLN A 314 31.81 -1.11 10.87
CA GLN A 314 31.10 -1.37 9.62
C GLN A 314 31.02 -2.88 9.31
N LEU A 315 32.13 -3.62 9.43
CA LEU A 315 32.10 -5.07 9.21
C LEU A 315 31.15 -5.79 10.19
N LYS A 316 31.11 -5.36 11.45
CA LYS A 316 30.13 -5.84 12.45
C LYS A 316 28.67 -5.54 12.05
N LEU A 317 28.37 -4.32 11.61
CA LEU A 317 27.03 -3.93 11.16
C LEU A 317 26.52 -4.83 10.03
N TYR A 318 27.35 -5.12 9.04
CA TYR A 318 26.96 -5.96 7.90
C TYR A 318 26.99 -7.47 8.21
N GLY A 319 27.69 -7.90 9.27
CA GLY A 319 27.44 -9.21 9.89
C GLY A 319 25.99 -9.33 10.40
N GLY A 320 25.44 -8.25 10.98
CA GLY A 320 24.02 -8.16 11.35
C GLY A 320 23.07 -8.19 10.15
N LEU A 321 23.44 -7.59 9.01
CA LEU A 321 22.67 -7.70 7.76
C LEU A 321 22.58 -9.16 7.27
N ALA A 322 23.65 -9.94 7.39
CA ALA A 322 23.64 -11.36 7.02
C ALA A 322 22.65 -12.16 7.89
N GLN A 323 22.55 -11.85 9.19
CA GLN A 323 21.57 -12.45 10.10
C GLN A 323 20.14 -12.09 9.71
N LEU A 324 19.85 -10.82 9.43
CA LEU A 324 18.53 -10.36 8.97
C LEU A 324 18.09 -11.06 7.67
N LEU A 325 19.01 -11.24 6.72
CA LEU A 325 18.74 -11.95 5.47
C LEU A 325 18.54 -13.47 5.68
N ALA A 326 19.21 -14.07 6.67
CA ALA A 326 18.98 -15.46 7.07
C ALA A 326 17.59 -15.65 7.70
N GLU A 327 17.16 -14.72 8.56
CA GLU A 327 15.82 -14.70 9.15
C GLU A 327 14.74 -14.52 8.09
N LYS A 328 14.92 -13.59 7.14
CA LYS A 328 14.03 -13.47 5.97
C LYS A 328 13.96 -14.80 5.21
N ALA A 329 15.09 -15.44 4.91
CA ALA A 329 15.09 -16.72 4.20
C ALA A 329 14.33 -17.82 4.99
N SER A 330 14.40 -17.81 6.32
CA SER A 330 13.62 -18.72 7.16
C SER A 330 12.13 -18.45 7.09
N ALA A 331 11.71 -17.18 7.15
CA ALA A 331 10.30 -16.78 7.04
C ALA A 331 9.69 -17.14 5.67
N GLU A 332 10.41 -16.86 4.57
CA GLU A 332 10.00 -17.28 3.21
C GLU A 332 9.85 -18.80 3.10
N LYS A 333 10.74 -19.56 3.75
CA LYS A 333 10.72 -21.03 3.76
C LYS A 333 9.54 -21.60 4.54
N GLU A 334 9.16 -20.96 5.64
CA GLU A 334 8.01 -21.33 6.46
C GLU A 334 6.69 -21.00 5.74
N TYR A 335 6.57 -19.79 5.19
CA TYR A 335 5.42 -19.39 4.40
C TYR A 335 5.17 -20.31 3.20
N GLY A 336 6.24 -20.61 2.44
CA GLY A 336 6.15 -21.53 1.30
C GLY A 336 5.69 -22.94 1.67
N ARG A 337 6.11 -23.46 2.85
CA ARG A 337 5.61 -24.75 3.38
C ARG A 337 4.14 -24.69 3.75
N LYS A 338 3.69 -23.61 4.41
CA LYS A 338 2.29 -23.48 4.85
C LYS A 338 1.33 -23.42 3.67
N LEU A 339 1.71 -22.73 2.58
CA LEU A 339 0.93 -22.74 1.32
C LEU A 339 0.78 -24.14 0.73
N MET A 340 1.86 -24.95 0.70
CA MET A 340 1.79 -26.33 0.23
C MET A 340 0.90 -27.22 1.11
N GLU A 341 0.99 -27.08 2.43
CA GLU A 341 0.16 -27.82 3.39
C GLU A 341 -1.33 -27.52 3.18
N LEU A 342 -1.68 -26.23 3.06
CA LEU A 342 -3.06 -25.79 2.79
C LEU A 342 -3.58 -26.34 1.45
N SER A 343 -2.78 -26.26 0.38
CA SER A 343 -3.16 -26.80 -0.93
C SER A 343 -3.40 -28.31 -0.88
N ARG A 344 -2.50 -29.08 -0.25
CA ARG A 344 -2.63 -30.55 -0.14
C ARG A 344 -3.84 -30.97 0.69
N ASN A 345 -4.12 -30.27 1.79
CA ASN A 345 -5.29 -30.52 2.62
C ASN A 345 -6.60 -30.26 1.85
N PHE A 346 -6.63 -29.25 0.97
CA PHE A 346 -7.79 -29.01 0.10
C PHE A 346 -7.89 -30.02 -1.05
N GLN A 347 -6.77 -30.39 -1.68
CA GLN A 347 -6.75 -31.45 -2.71
C GLN A 347 -7.21 -32.81 -2.16
N SER A 348 -6.87 -33.16 -0.91
CA SER A 348 -7.35 -34.41 -0.29
C SER A 348 -8.85 -34.37 0.03
N GLN A 349 -9.41 -33.20 0.36
CA GLN A 349 -10.86 -33.02 0.48
C GLN A 349 -11.55 -33.20 -0.88
N LEU A 350 -11.04 -32.58 -1.94
CA LEU A 350 -11.56 -32.74 -3.31
C LEU A 350 -11.56 -34.22 -3.75
N SER A 351 -10.47 -34.95 -3.51
CA SER A 351 -10.38 -36.37 -3.87
C SER A 351 -11.32 -37.26 -3.04
N SER A 352 -11.53 -36.95 -1.76
CA SER A 352 -12.50 -37.65 -0.90
C SER A 352 -13.95 -37.47 -1.38
N ILE A 353 -14.32 -36.26 -1.84
CA ILE A 353 -15.65 -35.97 -2.40
C ILE A 353 -15.87 -36.69 -3.74
N ASN A 354 -14.81 -36.88 -4.53
CA ASN A 354 -14.88 -37.63 -5.79
C ASN A 354 -15.03 -39.15 -5.53
N ASN A 355 -14.21 -39.69 -4.62
CA ASN A 355 -14.23 -41.12 -4.28
C ASN A 355 -15.53 -41.56 -3.57
N SER A 356 -16.17 -40.69 -2.78
CA SER A 356 -17.45 -41.00 -2.12
C SER A 356 -18.67 -40.96 -3.04
N LYS A 357 -18.50 -40.57 -4.32
CA LYS A 357 -19.58 -40.54 -5.33
C LYS A 357 -19.42 -41.59 -6.44
N ASN A 358 -18.24 -42.17 -6.61
CA ASN A 358 -17.91 -43.09 -7.71
C ASN A 358 -17.61 -44.52 -7.22
N GLU A 359 -18.57 -45.19 -6.59
CA GLU A 359 -18.49 -46.64 -6.35
C GLU A 359 -18.82 -47.50 -7.59
N SER A 360 -19.17 -46.91 -8.74
CA SER A 360 -19.54 -47.67 -9.94
C SER A 360 -19.30 -46.99 -11.31
N ALA A 361 -18.30 -46.11 -11.47
CA ALA A 361 -17.85 -45.65 -12.80
C ALA A 361 -16.35 -45.31 -12.86
N ASN A 362 -15.70 -45.76 -13.94
CA ASN A 362 -14.28 -45.69 -14.34
C ASN A 362 -13.31 -44.73 -13.62
N ARG A 363 -12.09 -45.25 -13.34
CA ARG A 363 -10.93 -44.52 -12.78
C ARG A 363 -10.08 -43.74 -13.81
N ASP A 364 -10.37 -43.83 -15.11
CA ASP A 364 -9.42 -43.44 -16.16
C ASP A 364 -9.41 -41.94 -16.55
N SER A 365 -10.27 -41.10 -15.96
CA SER A 365 -10.41 -39.69 -16.33
C SER A 365 -9.35 -38.74 -15.74
N MET A 366 -8.30 -39.24 -15.07
CA MET A 366 -7.23 -38.40 -14.49
C MET A 366 -5.86 -38.54 -15.17
N GLN A 367 -5.76 -39.30 -16.28
CA GLN A 367 -4.56 -39.37 -17.13
C GLN A 367 -4.92 -39.42 -18.62
N SER A 368 -5.47 -38.32 -19.15
CA SER A 368 -5.39 -38.02 -20.58
C SER A 368 -4.68 -36.68 -20.79
N SER A 369 -3.46 -36.77 -21.30
CA SER A 369 -2.65 -35.65 -21.76
C SER A 369 -3.31 -34.90 -22.93
N ASN A 370 -2.98 -33.61 -23.06
CA ASN A 370 -3.05 -32.86 -24.32
C ASN A 370 -4.37 -33.00 -25.09
N GLN A 371 -5.40 -32.30 -24.63
CA GLN A 371 -6.43 -31.81 -25.55
C GLN A 371 -6.38 -30.29 -25.63
N GLU A 372 -6.59 -29.86 -26.87
CA GLU A 372 -6.43 -28.56 -27.47
C GLU A 372 -7.33 -27.48 -26.84
N GLU A 373 -7.28 -26.28 -27.42
CA GLU A 373 -8.09 -25.12 -27.08
C GLU A 373 -9.61 -25.36 -27.26
N SER A 374 -10.20 -26.18 -26.40
CA SER A 374 -11.65 -26.18 -26.24
C SER A 374 -12.02 -24.88 -25.51
N THR A 375 -12.48 -23.90 -26.29
CA THR A 375 -13.09 -22.65 -25.81
C THR A 375 -14.48 -22.93 -25.20
N GLY A 376 -14.52 -23.82 -24.22
CA GLY A 376 -15.71 -24.30 -23.53
C GLY A 376 -15.77 -23.77 -22.11
N ASN A 377 -16.99 -23.60 -21.61
CA ASN A 377 -17.24 -23.30 -20.20
C ASN A 377 -16.64 -24.39 -19.32
N ILE A 378 -15.94 -24.00 -18.26
CA ILE A 378 -15.27 -24.92 -17.34
C ILE A 378 -16.15 -25.13 -16.10
N GLU A 379 -16.16 -26.36 -15.58
CA GLU A 379 -16.80 -26.73 -14.31
C GLU A 379 -16.07 -26.11 -13.10
N LEU A 380 -16.76 -25.97 -11.98
CA LEU A 380 -16.20 -25.41 -10.75
C LEU A 380 -15.12 -26.34 -10.14
N PHE A 381 -15.30 -27.65 -10.21
CA PHE A 381 -14.38 -28.61 -9.57
C PHE A 381 -12.98 -28.66 -10.21
N PRO A 382 -12.82 -28.79 -11.54
CA PRO A 382 -11.52 -28.66 -12.21
C PRO A 382 -10.86 -27.29 -11.99
N ALA A 383 -11.66 -26.22 -11.99
CA ALA A 383 -11.16 -24.86 -11.77
C ALA A 383 -10.64 -24.66 -10.33
N ALA A 384 -11.34 -25.18 -9.32
CA ALA A 384 -10.89 -25.19 -7.93
C ALA A 384 -9.62 -26.03 -7.73
N SER A 385 -9.51 -27.17 -8.42
CA SER A 385 -8.28 -27.98 -8.45
C SER A 385 -7.10 -27.21 -9.07
N LYS A 386 -7.30 -26.51 -10.20
CA LYS A 386 -6.25 -25.67 -10.80
C LYS A 386 -5.83 -24.52 -9.88
N TRP A 387 -6.77 -23.89 -9.16
CA TRP A 387 -6.45 -22.88 -8.14
C TRP A 387 -5.65 -23.45 -6.95
N ALA A 388 -5.96 -24.67 -6.51
CA ALA A 388 -5.18 -25.36 -5.48
C ALA A 388 -3.73 -25.61 -5.94
N LEU A 389 -3.55 -26.09 -7.17
CA LEU A 389 -2.23 -26.30 -7.79
C LEU A 389 -1.45 -24.99 -7.95
N TYR A 390 -2.14 -23.88 -8.23
CA TYR A 390 -1.53 -22.54 -8.22
C TYR A 390 -0.90 -22.22 -6.84
N LEU A 391 -1.60 -22.46 -5.73
CA LEU A 391 -1.07 -22.23 -4.37
C LEU A 391 0.13 -23.13 -4.03
N GLU A 392 0.13 -24.39 -4.46
CA GLU A 392 1.31 -25.27 -4.31
C GLU A 392 2.49 -24.78 -5.17
N GLY A 393 2.20 -24.24 -6.37
CA GLY A 393 3.18 -23.57 -7.22
C GLY A 393 3.78 -22.31 -6.59
N GLU A 394 2.95 -21.47 -5.95
CA GLU A 394 3.37 -20.29 -5.21
C GLU A 394 4.26 -20.66 -4.01
N GLY A 395 3.86 -21.66 -3.22
CA GLY A 395 4.68 -22.21 -2.14
C GLY A 395 6.05 -22.72 -2.62
N ASN A 396 6.09 -23.40 -3.78
CA ASN A 396 7.34 -23.83 -4.43
C ASN A 396 8.24 -22.65 -4.84
N LEU A 397 7.67 -21.53 -5.24
CA LEU A 397 8.41 -20.32 -5.60
C LEU A 397 9.01 -19.64 -4.35
N HIS A 398 8.29 -19.56 -3.23
CA HIS A 398 8.84 -19.08 -1.95
C HIS A 398 9.99 -19.96 -1.43
N LEU A 399 9.89 -21.30 -1.53
CA LEU A 399 11.00 -22.20 -1.20
C LEU A 399 12.24 -21.96 -2.06
N LYS A 400 12.06 -21.68 -3.36
CA LYS A 400 13.17 -21.34 -4.28
C LYS A 400 13.79 -19.98 -3.94
N LEU A 401 12.97 -18.99 -3.55
CA LEU A 401 13.45 -17.69 -3.08
C LEU A 401 14.30 -17.85 -1.81
N ALA A 402 13.77 -18.53 -0.79
CA ALA A 402 14.47 -18.82 0.45
C ALA A 402 15.83 -19.50 0.21
N ALA A 403 15.86 -20.56 -0.62
CA ALA A 403 17.09 -21.25 -0.97
C ALA A 403 18.10 -20.33 -1.69
N SER A 404 17.63 -19.44 -2.57
CA SER A 404 18.48 -18.46 -3.26
C SER A 404 19.05 -17.42 -2.30
N ILE A 405 18.26 -16.90 -1.35
CA ILE A 405 18.71 -15.95 -0.33
C ILE A 405 19.79 -16.60 0.54
N SER A 406 19.55 -17.80 1.09
CA SER A 406 20.53 -18.47 1.94
C SER A 406 21.82 -18.80 1.17
N SER A 407 21.72 -19.46 0.01
CA SER A 407 22.90 -20.01 -0.68
C SER A 407 23.74 -18.97 -1.44
N LYS A 408 23.11 -17.97 -2.08
CA LYS A 408 23.79 -16.99 -2.94
C LYS A 408 24.04 -15.64 -2.28
N VAL A 409 23.25 -15.28 -1.26
CA VAL A 409 23.34 -13.97 -0.62
C VAL A 409 23.97 -14.08 0.77
N VAL A 410 23.36 -14.84 1.68
CA VAL A 410 23.82 -14.97 3.08
C VAL A 410 25.19 -15.65 3.15
N ASN A 411 25.34 -16.83 2.53
CA ASN A 411 26.59 -17.59 2.57
C ASN A 411 27.76 -16.90 1.86
N GLU A 412 27.51 -16.06 0.84
CA GLU A 412 28.53 -15.22 0.22
C GLU A 412 28.89 -14.03 1.12
N LEU A 413 27.88 -13.32 1.65
CA LEU A 413 28.08 -12.15 2.51
C LEU A 413 28.90 -12.51 3.77
N GLN A 414 28.58 -13.63 4.42
CA GLN A 414 29.32 -14.10 5.60
C GLN A 414 30.78 -14.46 5.27
N ARG A 415 31.02 -15.10 4.11
CA ARG A 415 32.36 -15.49 3.65
C ARG A 415 33.22 -14.26 3.32
N ASP A 416 32.67 -13.33 2.54
CA ASP A 416 33.38 -12.14 2.09
C ASP A 416 33.67 -11.20 3.27
N ILE A 417 32.71 -10.97 4.19
CA ILE A 417 32.93 -10.19 5.42
C ILE A 417 33.97 -10.86 6.33
N GLY A 418 33.91 -12.19 6.49
CA GLY A 418 34.88 -12.93 7.30
C GLY A 418 36.31 -12.83 6.75
N SER A 419 36.46 -12.86 5.42
CA SER A 419 37.75 -12.63 4.76
C SER A 419 38.26 -11.20 4.99
N LEU A 420 37.39 -10.19 4.83
CA LEU A 420 37.77 -8.78 5.02
C LEU A 420 38.16 -8.45 6.47
N ASP A 421 37.47 -9.02 7.48
CA ASP A 421 37.87 -8.85 8.89
C ASP A 421 39.20 -9.56 9.21
N SER A 422 39.50 -10.69 8.55
CA SER A 422 40.80 -11.36 8.66
C SER A 422 41.93 -10.46 8.12
N THR A 423 41.77 -9.88 6.94
CA THR A 423 42.76 -8.94 6.38
C THR A 423 42.92 -7.68 7.23
N ARG A 424 41.82 -7.14 7.79
CA ARG A 424 41.86 -6.01 8.73
C ARG A 424 42.70 -6.34 9.97
N LYS A 425 42.50 -7.53 10.58
CA LYS A 425 43.29 -7.99 11.74
C LYS A 425 44.78 -8.10 11.40
N GLN A 426 45.12 -8.67 10.25
CA GLN A 426 46.52 -8.75 9.78
C GLN A 426 47.15 -7.35 9.61
N ASN A 427 46.42 -6.39 9.03
CA ASN A 427 46.89 -5.00 8.92
C ASN A 427 47.09 -4.32 10.28
N LEU A 428 46.21 -4.60 11.26
CA LEU A 428 46.30 -4.10 12.64
C LEU A 428 47.51 -4.68 13.39
N GLU A 429 47.71 -5.99 13.31
CA GLU A 429 48.87 -6.69 13.88
C GLU A 429 50.19 -6.17 13.28
N PHE A 430 50.24 -5.99 11.96
CA PHE A 430 51.40 -5.43 11.28
C PHE A 430 51.70 -3.98 11.71
N TYR A 431 50.66 -3.13 11.85
CA TYR A 431 50.83 -1.78 12.38
C TYR A 431 51.40 -1.79 13.80
N HIS A 432 50.87 -2.63 14.70
CA HIS A 432 51.43 -2.76 16.06
C HIS A 432 52.89 -3.22 16.04
N ARG A 433 53.25 -4.18 15.19
CA ARG A 433 54.63 -4.62 15.02
C ARG A 433 55.56 -3.49 14.59
N LEU A 434 55.15 -2.64 13.65
CA LEU A 434 55.92 -1.45 13.25
C LEU A 434 56.13 -0.46 14.41
N LEU A 435 55.15 -0.29 15.29
CA LEU A 435 55.30 0.53 16.49
C LEU A 435 56.28 -0.09 17.50
N THR A 436 56.27 -1.41 17.67
CA THR A 436 57.27 -2.10 18.51
C THR A 436 58.69 -1.90 17.97
N GLU A 437 58.90 -2.05 16.65
CA GLU A 437 60.22 -1.83 16.01
C GLU A 437 60.67 -0.36 16.05
N ARG A 438 59.73 0.59 16.09
CA ARG A 438 60.04 2.00 16.36
C ARG A 438 60.55 2.17 17.79
N ASP A 439 59.86 1.56 18.75
CA ASP A 439 60.10 1.78 20.18
C ASP A 439 61.40 1.11 20.65
N THR A 440 61.83 0.00 20.03
CA THR A 440 63.18 -0.56 20.25
C THR A 440 64.28 0.41 19.81
N VAL A 441 64.13 1.08 18.66
CA VAL A 441 65.09 2.09 18.19
C VAL A 441 65.07 3.35 19.07
N TYR A 442 63.89 3.77 19.54
CA TYR A 442 63.78 4.91 20.46
C TYR A 442 64.45 4.60 21.81
N ALA A 443 64.21 3.41 22.37
CA ALA A 443 64.87 2.96 23.60
C ALA A 443 66.40 2.89 23.45
N LEU A 444 66.92 2.41 22.31
CA LEU A 444 68.37 2.41 22.05
C LEU A 444 68.93 3.84 21.97
N LYS A 445 68.20 4.77 21.33
CA LYS A 445 68.56 6.19 21.26
C LYS A 445 68.57 6.85 22.65
N ASP A 446 67.65 6.51 23.54
CA ASP A 446 67.63 7.01 24.92
C ASP A 446 68.74 6.39 25.77
N SER A 447 68.99 5.09 25.65
CA SER A 447 70.12 4.41 26.30
C SER A 447 71.48 5.02 25.89
N MET A 448 71.67 5.34 24.61
CA MET A 448 72.90 6.02 24.16
C MET A 448 73.01 7.46 24.69
N LYS A 449 71.88 8.14 24.96
CA LYS A 449 71.88 9.47 25.62
C LYS A 449 72.37 9.37 27.07
N GLU A 450 71.84 8.42 27.82
CA GLU A 450 72.28 8.15 29.20
C GLU A 450 73.76 7.77 29.25
N TYR A 451 74.22 6.94 28.31
CA TYR A 451 75.61 6.59 28.19
C TYR A 451 76.50 7.81 27.92
N PHE A 452 76.13 8.68 26.97
CA PHE A 452 76.83 9.94 26.72
C PHE A 452 76.85 10.84 27.96
N ASP A 453 75.72 11.03 28.64
CA ASP A 453 75.63 11.88 29.84
C ASP A 453 76.51 11.34 30.98
N SER A 454 76.57 10.01 31.16
CA SER A 454 77.46 9.38 32.14
C SER A 454 78.94 9.66 31.84
N ARG A 455 79.36 9.56 30.57
CA ARG A 455 80.74 9.85 30.14
C ARG A 455 81.06 11.33 30.24
N SER A 456 80.10 12.21 29.97
CA SER A 456 80.23 13.65 30.13
C SER A 456 80.44 14.06 31.60
N LYS A 457 79.67 13.49 32.54
CA LYS A 457 79.88 13.68 33.99
C LYS A 457 81.26 13.20 34.47
N ILE A 458 81.74 12.06 33.96
CA ILE A 458 83.09 11.56 34.30
C ILE A 458 84.19 12.49 33.74
N LEU A 459 84.01 13.03 32.53
CA LEU A 459 84.94 13.99 31.96
C LEU A 459 84.98 15.28 32.78
N ALA A 460 83.83 15.88 33.09
CA ALA A 460 83.73 17.11 33.87
C ALA A 460 84.34 16.97 35.27
N THR A 461 84.07 15.87 35.96
CA THR A 461 84.69 15.59 37.28
C THR A 461 86.20 15.35 37.19
N THR A 462 86.71 14.81 36.08
CA THR A 462 88.16 14.67 35.85
C THR A 462 88.82 16.02 35.54
N GLN A 463 88.17 16.89 34.76
CA GLN A 463 88.64 18.24 34.46
C GLN A 463 88.69 19.11 35.73
N HIS A 464 87.64 19.10 36.53
CA HIS A 464 87.59 19.81 37.81
C HIS A 464 88.64 19.33 38.83
N LYS A 465 89.02 18.04 38.80
CA LYS A 465 90.17 17.53 39.58
C LYS A 465 91.50 18.03 39.01
N LEU A 466 91.64 18.08 37.69
CA LEU A 466 92.85 18.59 37.02
C LEU A 466 93.09 20.08 37.32
N GLU A 467 92.03 20.90 37.34
CA GLU A 467 92.08 22.33 37.66
C GLU A 467 92.52 22.62 39.12
N ARG A 468 92.37 21.66 40.01
CA ARG A 468 92.71 21.77 41.45
C ARG A 468 94.00 21.05 41.85
N ALA A 469 94.68 20.38 40.92
CA ALA A 469 95.88 19.61 41.21
C ALA A 469 97.11 20.51 41.33
N THR A 470 97.86 20.38 42.44
CA THR A 470 99.04 21.21 42.75
C THR A 470 100.37 20.49 42.49
N SER A 471 100.38 19.15 42.42
CA SER A 471 101.58 18.37 42.14
C SER A 471 101.77 18.11 40.64
N GLU A 472 102.95 18.38 40.10
CA GLU A 472 103.27 18.22 38.67
C GLU A 472 103.08 16.76 38.17
N LYS A 473 103.46 15.78 39.01
CA LYS A 473 103.26 14.35 38.71
C LYS A 473 101.78 13.94 38.70
N GLU A 474 100.95 14.62 39.48
CA GLU A 474 99.50 14.41 39.52
C GLU A 474 98.81 15.10 38.34
N LEU A 475 99.19 16.34 38.03
CA LEU A 475 98.76 17.10 36.85
C LEU A 475 98.96 16.28 35.57
N GLU A 476 100.14 15.70 35.35
CA GLU A 476 100.44 14.91 34.15
C GLU A 476 99.61 13.61 34.08
N LYS A 477 99.37 12.95 35.22
CA LYS A 477 98.48 11.78 35.31
C LYS A 477 97.02 12.14 34.99
N LEU A 478 96.53 13.25 35.54
CA LEU A 478 95.17 13.75 35.31
C LEU A 478 94.98 14.28 33.88
N ARG A 479 96.00 14.89 33.26
CA ARG A 479 95.99 15.26 31.82
C ARG A 479 95.80 14.03 30.94
N LYS A 480 96.60 12.99 31.13
CA LYS A 480 96.46 11.71 30.39
C LYS A 480 95.09 11.06 30.60
N MET A 481 94.54 11.09 31.82
CA MET A 481 93.18 10.62 32.09
C MET A 481 92.12 11.49 31.41
N ALA A 482 92.22 12.82 31.46
CA ALA A 482 91.28 13.75 30.84
C ALA A 482 91.23 13.57 29.31
N VAL A 483 92.37 13.38 28.64
CA VAL A 483 92.42 13.06 27.20
C VAL A 483 91.70 11.74 26.89
N LYS A 484 91.98 10.68 27.68
CA LYS A 484 91.31 9.37 27.53
C LYS A 484 89.81 9.44 27.78
N HIS A 485 89.36 10.20 28.78
CA HIS A 485 87.94 10.42 29.06
C HIS A 485 87.26 11.29 27.98
N LYS A 486 87.96 12.30 27.43
CA LYS A 486 87.48 13.11 26.30
C LYS A 486 87.26 12.28 25.05
N ALA A 487 88.20 11.39 24.71
CA ALA A 487 88.05 10.46 23.60
C ALA A 487 86.83 9.52 23.78
N LYS A 488 86.66 8.94 24.98
CA LYS A 488 85.49 8.10 25.30
C LYS A 488 84.16 8.88 25.29
N CYS A 489 84.16 10.13 25.74
CA CYS A 489 83.00 11.01 25.70
C CYS A 489 82.61 11.37 24.25
N ASN A 490 83.60 11.71 23.41
CA ASN A 490 83.39 11.96 21.98
C ASN A 490 82.82 10.73 21.25
N HIS A 491 83.34 9.53 21.53
CA HIS A 491 82.79 8.30 20.95
C HIS A 491 81.34 8.06 21.38
N ALA A 492 81.01 8.20 22.68
CA ALA A 492 79.63 8.10 23.16
C ALA A 492 78.70 9.17 22.54
N LYS A 493 79.21 10.38 22.31
CA LYS A 493 78.49 11.45 21.60
C LYS A 493 78.20 11.09 20.15
N ASN A 494 79.18 10.51 19.45
CA ASN A 494 79.02 10.08 18.06
C ASN A 494 77.98 8.96 17.94
N GLU A 495 78.03 7.94 18.80
CA GLU A 495 77.02 6.88 18.87
C GLU A 495 75.61 7.45 19.11
N TYR A 496 75.47 8.37 20.07
CA TYR A 496 74.18 9.03 20.32
C TYR A 496 73.68 9.81 19.09
N ILE A 497 74.54 10.57 18.40
CA ILE A 497 74.18 11.29 17.17
C ILE A 497 73.71 10.32 16.07
N LEU A 498 74.39 9.19 15.89
CA LEU A 498 74.01 8.16 14.92
C LEU A 498 72.64 7.55 15.25
N GLN A 499 72.37 7.22 16.53
CA GLN A 499 71.05 6.70 16.93
C GLN A 499 69.94 7.75 16.80
N VAL A 500 70.23 9.04 17.05
CA VAL A 500 69.27 10.14 16.81
C VAL A 500 68.95 10.31 15.33
N ALA A 501 69.94 10.17 14.44
CA ALA A 501 69.72 10.18 12.99
C ALA A 501 68.82 9.00 12.56
N LYS A 502 69.13 7.79 13.03
CA LYS A 502 68.32 6.58 12.78
C LYS A 502 66.89 6.71 13.29
N ALA A 503 66.70 7.18 14.52
CA ALA A 503 65.38 7.39 15.13
C ALA A 503 64.55 8.43 14.36
N ASN A 504 65.16 9.53 13.90
CA ASN A 504 64.45 10.52 13.08
C ASN A 504 64.08 9.99 11.69
N ALA A 505 64.94 9.19 11.05
CA ALA A 505 64.63 8.56 9.77
C ALA A 505 63.42 7.61 9.90
N ILE A 506 63.40 6.75 10.93
CA ILE A 506 62.28 5.82 11.19
C ILE A 506 61.00 6.55 11.57
N LYS A 507 61.07 7.59 12.41
CA LYS A 507 59.93 8.48 12.72
C LYS A 507 59.28 9.03 11.45
N ASN A 508 60.10 9.56 10.54
CA ASN A 508 59.62 10.13 9.29
C ASN A 508 59.03 9.05 8.35
N ALA A 509 59.69 7.89 8.23
CA ALA A 509 59.21 6.78 7.42
C ALA A 509 57.86 6.22 7.91
N ILE A 510 57.68 6.04 9.23
CA ILE A 510 56.39 5.61 9.79
C ILE A 510 55.30 6.64 9.49
N ASN A 511 55.51 7.90 9.84
CA ASN A 511 54.49 8.94 9.71
C ASN A 511 54.13 9.27 8.25
N HIS A 512 55.09 9.23 7.32
CA HIS A 512 54.89 9.75 5.96
C HIS A 512 54.90 8.67 4.85
N GLN A 513 55.29 7.44 5.16
CA GLN A 513 55.35 6.34 4.19
C GLN A 513 54.54 5.13 4.66
N PHE A 514 54.88 4.52 5.79
CA PHE A 514 54.30 3.23 6.19
C PHE A 514 52.88 3.34 6.72
N THR A 515 52.58 4.28 7.62
CA THR A 515 51.22 4.44 8.15
C THR A 515 50.21 4.82 7.05
N PRO A 516 50.50 5.78 6.13
CA PRO A 516 49.64 6.03 4.97
C PRO A 516 49.42 4.81 4.07
N GLN A 517 50.44 3.97 3.84
CA GLN A 517 50.29 2.74 3.05
C GLN A 517 49.32 1.74 3.71
N ILE A 518 49.40 1.56 5.02
CA ILE A 518 48.47 0.67 5.75
C ILE A 518 47.06 1.30 5.80
N MET A 519 46.94 2.62 5.94
CA MET A 519 45.65 3.31 5.85
C MET A 519 44.99 3.13 4.48
N ASN A 520 45.75 3.21 3.38
CA ASN A 520 45.23 2.92 2.04
C ASN A 520 44.75 1.46 1.92
N SER A 521 45.44 0.50 2.55
CA SER A 521 45.00 -0.91 2.63
C SER A 521 43.69 -1.03 3.42
N MET A 522 43.53 -0.31 4.54
CA MET A 522 42.27 -0.26 5.29
C MET A 522 41.13 0.40 4.49
N GLN A 523 41.42 1.45 3.71
CA GLN A 523 40.45 2.07 2.80
C GLN A 523 40.02 1.09 1.70
N ALA A 524 40.94 0.32 1.11
CA ALA A 524 40.60 -0.70 0.11
C ALA A 524 39.68 -1.79 0.68
N ILE A 525 39.85 -2.18 1.95
CA ILE A 525 38.93 -3.10 2.66
C ILE A 525 37.53 -2.46 2.78
N ASP A 526 37.45 -1.17 3.10
CA ASP A 526 36.19 -0.42 3.21
C ASP A 526 35.44 -0.33 1.88
N GLU A 527 36.15 0.05 0.82
CA GLU A 527 35.63 0.13 -0.55
C GLU A 527 35.18 -1.23 -1.08
N GLN A 528 35.98 -2.29 -0.86
CA GLN A 528 35.64 -3.65 -1.25
C GLN A 528 34.41 -4.18 -0.49
N ARG A 529 34.28 -3.86 0.80
CA ARG A 529 33.08 -4.17 1.60
C ARG A 529 31.83 -3.55 0.95
N VAL A 530 31.89 -2.26 0.60
CA VAL A 530 30.77 -1.55 -0.07
C VAL A 530 30.44 -2.18 -1.43
N ALA A 531 31.45 -2.54 -2.22
CA ALA A 531 31.26 -3.20 -3.52
C ALA A 531 30.58 -4.58 -3.39
N VAL A 532 31.03 -5.41 -2.46
CA VAL A 532 30.44 -6.73 -2.16
C VAL A 532 28.97 -6.60 -1.73
N ILE A 533 28.67 -5.71 -0.77
CA ILE A 533 27.30 -5.52 -0.28
C ILE A 533 26.38 -5.03 -1.39
N LYS A 534 26.83 -4.06 -2.20
CA LYS A 534 26.06 -3.57 -3.36
C LYS A 534 25.74 -4.70 -4.33
N ARG A 535 26.73 -5.52 -4.71
CA ARG A 535 26.56 -6.69 -5.58
C ARG A 535 25.51 -7.66 -5.03
N LEU A 536 25.65 -8.05 -3.77
CA LEU A 536 24.79 -9.07 -3.14
C LEU A 536 23.36 -8.57 -2.92
N LEU A 537 23.16 -7.30 -2.56
CA LEU A 537 21.82 -6.70 -2.43
C LEU A 537 21.12 -6.55 -3.79
N LEU A 538 21.85 -6.22 -4.86
CA LEU A 538 21.28 -6.22 -6.22
C LEU A 538 20.87 -7.63 -6.65
N GLN A 539 21.73 -8.63 -6.48
CA GLN A 539 21.43 -10.04 -6.77
C GLN A 539 20.22 -10.56 -5.97
N PHE A 540 20.07 -10.14 -4.71
CA PHE A 540 18.88 -10.40 -3.90
C PHE A 540 17.60 -9.80 -4.52
N MET A 541 17.62 -8.51 -4.89
CA MET A 541 16.47 -7.83 -5.48
C MET A 541 16.10 -8.39 -6.85
N GLU A 542 17.09 -8.77 -7.68
CA GLU A 542 16.89 -9.44 -8.96
C GLU A 542 16.22 -10.81 -8.79
N ALA A 543 16.70 -11.63 -7.84
CA ALA A 543 16.12 -12.93 -7.53
C ALA A 543 14.67 -12.82 -7.03
N GLN A 544 14.39 -11.86 -6.14
CA GLN A 544 13.03 -11.61 -5.64
C GLN A 544 12.10 -11.12 -6.77
N THR A 545 12.56 -10.18 -7.61
CA THR A 545 11.78 -9.65 -8.74
C THR A 545 11.49 -10.73 -9.78
N SER A 546 12.46 -11.59 -10.10
CA SER A 546 12.29 -12.72 -11.02
C SER A 546 11.22 -13.72 -10.53
N ILE A 547 11.13 -13.94 -9.21
CA ILE A 547 10.14 -14.82 -8.61
C ILE A 547 8.76 -14.17 -8.54
N HIS A 548 8.66 -12.90 -8.13
CA HIS A 548 7.39 -12.16 -8.15
C HIS A 548 6.79 -12.08 -9.57
N ALA A 549 7.61 -11.89 -10.61
CA ALA A 549 7.15 -11.91 -12.00
C ALA A 549 6.51 -13.26 -12.39
N LYS A 550 7.05 -14.38 -11.89
CA LYS A 550 6.48 -15.73 -12.10
C LYS A 550 5.17 -15.92 -11.33
N MET A 551 5.09 -15.47 -10.09
CA MET A 551 3.85 -15.49 -9.30
C MET A 551 2.72 -14.73 -10.03
N VAL A 552 3.01 -13.51 -10.49
CA VAL A 552 2.07 -12.69 -11.28
C VAL A 552 1.65 -13.37 -12.58
N SER A 553 2.57 -14.06 -13.27
CA SER A 553 2.25 -14.82 -14.49
C SER A 553 1.30 -15.99 -14.20
N ASN A 554 1.61 -16.80 -13.18
CA ASN A 554 0.80 -17.94 -12.78
C ASN A 554 -0.60 -17.52 -12.30
N ALA A 555 -0.68 -16.40 -11.55
CA ALA A 555 -1.94 -15.85 -11.06
C ALA A 555 -2.84 -15.41 -12.24
N ARG A 556 -2.27 -14.73 -13.24
CA ARG A 556 -3.00 -14.35 -14.47
C ARG A 556 -3.52 -15.55 -15.25
N GLU A 557 -2.75 -16.63 -15.34
CA GLU A 557 -3.22 -17.85 -16.00
C GLU A 557 -4.36 -18.54 -15.24
N THR A 558 -4.29 -18.55 -13.90
CA THR A 558 -5.35 -19.07 -13.04
C THR A 558 -6.63 -18.23 -13.18
N ILE A 559 -6.51 -16.90 -13.17
CA ILE A 559 -7.64 -15.96 -13.40
C ILE A 559 -8.34 -16.24 -14.74
N LYS A 560 -7.58 -16.50 -15.83
CA LYS A 560 -8.19 -16.88 -17.12
C LYS A 560 -9.10 -18.10 -16.98
N VAL A 561 -8.65 -19.15 -16.30
CA VAL A 561 -9.46 -20.38 -16.09
C VAL A 561 -10.67 -20.12 -15.20
N LEU A 562 -10.51 -19.35 -14.12
CA LEU A 562 -11.64 -19.00 -13.25
C LEU A 562 -12.71 -18.16 -13.98
N ASN A 563 -12.33 -17.32 -14.93
CA ASN A 563 -13.27 -16.53 -15.73
C ASN A 563 -14.09 -17.37 -16.75
N PHE A 564 -13.68 -18.61 -17.04
CA PHE A 564 -14.46 -19.53 -17.89
C PHE A 564 -15.46 -20.39 -17.09
N ILE A 565 -15.57 -20.21 -15.77
CA ILE A 565 -16.54 -20.95 -14.95
C ILE A 565 -17.97 -20.54 -15.34
N SER A 566 -18.81 -21.52 -15.68
CA SER A 566 -20.24 -21.29 -15.96
C SER A 566 -21.14 -22.09 -15.01
N PRO A 567 -21.94 -21.43 -14.15
CA PRO A 567 -22.88 -22.11 -13.26
C PRO A 567 -23.89 -23.01 -13.99
N LYS A 568 -24.26 -22.65 -15.23
CA LYS A 568 -25.17 -23.45 -16.06
C LYS A 568 -24.49 -24.71 -16.58
N ALA A 569 -23.23 -24.62 -17.02
CA ALA A 569 -22.48 -25.79 -17.48
C ALA A 569 -22.25 -26.79 -16.34
N ASP A 570 -21.85 -26.30 -15.15
CA ASP A 570 -21.65 -27.11 -13.94
C ASP A 570 -22.92 -27.91 -13.57
N SER A 571 -24.08 -27.24 -13.60
CA SER A 571 -25.39 -27.87 -13.37
C SER A 571 -25.75 -28.90 -14.46
N GLN A 572 -25.45 -28.62 -15.73
CA GLN A 572 -25.71 -29.52 -16.85
C GLN A 572 -24.82 -30.77 -16.81
N MET A 573 -23.56 -30.64 -16.40
CA MET A 573 -22.61 -31.75 -16.31
C MET A 573 -22.98 -32.75 -15.20
N PHE A 574 -23.53 -32.27 -14.08
CA PHE A 574 -24.14 -33.17 -13.08
C PHE A 574 -25.29 -34.01 -13.66
N VAL A 575 -26.21 -33.39 -14.40
CA VAL A 575 -27.34 -34.10 -15.04
C VAL A 575 -26.82 -35.09 -16.08
N TYR A 576 -25.88 -34.68 -16.93
CA TYR A 576 -25.24 -35.54 -17.94
C TYR A 576 -24.58 -36.76 -17.30
N HIS A 577 -23.76 -36.58 -16.27
CA HIS A 577 -23.09 -37.69 -15.56
C HIS A 577 -24.12 -38.64 -14.92
N ARG A 578 -25.20 -38.12 -14.34
CA ARG A 578 -26.25 -38.94 -13.71
C ARG A 578 -27.09 -39.73 -14.71
N LEU A 579 -27.31 -39.19 -15.91
CA LEU A 579 -27.98 -39.91 -17.00
C LEU A 579 -27.06 -40.98 -17.61
N GLN A 580 -25.79 -40.65 -17.89
CA GLN A 580 -24.85 -41.61 -18.49
C GLN A 580 -24.42 -42.76 -17.56
N SER A 581 -24.36 -42.51 -16.25
CA SER A 581 -24.06 -43.57 -15.26
C SER A 581 -25.21 -44.56 -15.04
N GLY A 582 -26.37 -44.37 -15.67
CA GLY A 582 -27.56 -45.22 -15.44
C GLY A 582 -28.13 -45.09 -14.02
N ALA A 583 -27.69 -44.09 -13.24
CA ALA A 583 -28.10 -43.88 -11.85
C ALA A 583 -29.47 -43.22 -11.69
N SER A 584 -30.15 -42.92 -12.80
CA SER A 584 -31.55 -42.51 -12.81
C SER A 584 -32.45 -43.74 -12.68
N LYS A 585 -33.33 -43.74 -11.67
CA LYS A 585 -34.37 -44.78 -11.46
C LYS A 585 -35.77 -44.23 -11.73
N TRP A 586 -35.87 -43.18 -12.55
CA TRP A 586 -37.14 -42.58 -12.89
C TRP A 586 -37.68 -43.24 -14.16
N ASP A 587 -38.73 -44.03 -13.98
CA ASP A 587 -39.57 -44.55 -15.05
C ASP A 587 -40.91 -43.80 -15.01
N GLU A 588 -41.43 -43.42 -16.17
CA GLU A 588 -42.73 -42.74 -16.27
C GLU A 588 -43.87 -43.71 -15.89
N PRO A 589 -44.73 -43.38 -14.90
CA PRO A 589 -45.85 -44.23 -14.53
C PRO A 589 -46.84 -44.40 -15.69
N GLN A 590 -47.40 -45.61 -15.84
CA GLN A 590 -48.46 -45.85 -16.83
C GLN A 590 -49.78 -45.18 -16.42
N ASP A 591 -50.54 -44.72 -17.41
CA ASP A 591 -51.88 -44.17 -17.21
C ASP A 591 -52.81 -45.12 -16.43
N PHE A 592 -53.50 -44.56 -15.45
CA PHE A 592 -54.53 -45.27 -14.70
C PHE A 592 -55.73 -45.61 -15.59
N ARG A 593 -56.31 -46.80 -15.39
CA ARG A 593 -57.52 -47.27 -16.07
C ARG A 593 -58.61 -47.54 -15.03
N VAL A 594 -59.86 -47.35 -15.40
CA VAL A 594 -61.00 -47.68 -14.55
C VAL A 594 -61.04 -49.19 -14.31
N VAL A 595 -61.21 -49.58 -13.05
CA VAL A 595 -61.27 -50.98 -12.62
C VAL A 595 -62.73 -51.34 -12.36
N VAL A 596 -63.35 -52.03 -13.32
CA VAL A 596 -64.74 -52.52 -13.23
C VAL A 596 -64.80 -53.96 -12.75
N ASP A 597 -65.76 -54.26 -11.87
CA ASP A 597 -66.07 -55.62 -11.46
C ASP A 597 -66.95 -56.31 -12.50
N LYS A 598 -66.34 -57.22 -13.26
CA LYS A 598 -67.01 -57.99 -14.30
C LYS A 598 -68.04 -58.99 -13.76
N ALA A 599 -68.03 -59.30 -12.46
CA ALA A 599 -68.98 -60.24 -11.85
C ALA A 599 -70.33 -59.59 -11.52
N SER A 600 -70.36 -58.29 -11.23
CA SER A 600 -71.59 -57.53 -10.95
C SER A 600 -72.29 -56.97 -12.20
N GLY A 601 -71.66 -57.09 -13.37
CA GLY A 601 -72.18 -56.54 -14.64
C GLY A 601 -71.84 -55.07 -14.86
N ASP A 602 -70.88 -54.53 -14.11
CA ASP A 602 -70.45 -53.14 -14.15
C ASP A 602 -69.71 -52.78 -15.45
N THR A 603 -69.76 -51.51 -15.86
CA THR A 603 -69.24 -51.02 -17.15
C THR A 603 -68.41 -49.76 -17.01
N ASP A 604 -67.37 -49.61 -17.84
CA ASP A 604 -66.48 -48.44 -17.89
C ASP A 604 -67.15 -47.22 -18.58
N HIS A 605 -68.39 -46.94 -18.20
CA HIS A 605 -69.22 -45.89 -18.76
C HIS A 605 -69.81 -45.06 -17.61
N MET A 606 -69.69 -43.74 -17.71
CA MET A 606 -70.24 -42.82 -16.72
C MET A 606 -71.78 -42.98 -16.67
N PRO A 607 -72.38 -43.25 -15.50
CA PRO A 607 -73.84 -43.35 -15.39
C PRO A 607 -74.48 -41.97 -15.55
N LEU A 608 -75.47 -41.88 -16.44
CA LEU A 608 -76.16 -40.64 -16.81
C LEU A 608 -77.68 -40.74 -16.58
N ASP A 609 -78.11 -41.39 -15.50
CA ASP A 609 -79.49 -41.34 -15.04
C ASP A 609 -79.87 -39.93 -14.53
N GLY A 610 -81.18 -39.69 -14.34
CA GLY A 610 -81.70 -38.36 -14.01
C GLY A 610 -81.20 -37.76 -12.69
N GLU A 611 -80.80 -38.58 -11.71
CA GLU A 611 -80.22 -38.08 -10.45
C GLU A 611 -78.72 -37.83 -10.61
N SER A 612 -77.99 -38.76 -11.24
CA SER A 612 -76.55 -38.61 -11.55
C SER A 612 -76.27 -37.38 -12.41
N GLN A 613 -77.09 -37.08 -13.43
CA GLN A 613 -76.94 -35.89 -14.26
C GLN A 613 -77.01 -34.58 -13.44
N VAL A 614 -77.89 -34.51 -12.44
CA VAL A 614 -78.01 -33.33 -11.56
C VAL A 614 -76.78 -33.18 -10.66
N ILE A 615 -76.26 -34.29 -10.12
CA ILE A 615 -75.04 -34.29 -9.30
C ILE A 615 -73.83 -33.84 -10.13
N LEU A 616 -73.64 -34.41 -11.32
CA LEU A 616 -72.55 -34.06 -12.24
C LEU A 616 -72.63 -32.61 -12.72
N ARG A 617 -73.83 -32.08 -12.99
CA ARG A 617 -74.04 -30.68 -13.38
C ARG A 617 -73.69 -29.69 -12.25
N ASN A 618 -74.08 -30.00 -11.02
CA ASN A 618 -73.70 -29.20 -9.86
C ASN A 618 -72.19 -29.24 -9.60
N LEU A 619 -71.58 -30.42 -9.72
CA LEU A 619 -70.13 -30.61 -9.57
C LEU A 619 -69.34 -29.86 -10.66
N PHE A 620 -69.84 -29.85 -11.91
CA PHE A 620 -69.24 -29.09 -13.00
C PHE A 620 -69.22 -27.59 -12.69
N ILE A 621 -70.34 -27.01 -12.24
CA ILE A 621 -70.43 -25.58 -11.92
C ILE A 621 -69.49 -25.21 -10.75
N ASP A 622 -69.49 -26.00 -9.68
CA ASP A 622 -68.61 -25.79 -8.52
C ASP A 622 -67.11 -25.94 -8.88
N SER A 623 -66.75 -26.97 -9.65
CA SER A 623 -65.38 -27.19 -10.13
C SER A 623 -64.93 -26.07 -11.08
N ARG A 624 -65.80 -25.59 -11.98
CA ARG A 624 -65.44 -24.50 -12.89
C ARG A 624 -65.18 -23.20 -12.14
N LEU A 625 -66.03 -22.84 -11.18
CA LEU A 625 -65.82 -21.67 -10.32
C LEU A 625 -64.55 -21.80 -9.46
N LYS A 626 -64.22 -23.01 -8.98
CA LYS A 626 -62.93 -23.27 -8.30
C LYS A 626 -61.74 -23.04 -9.23
N SER A 627 -61.77 -23.55 -10.47
CA SER A 627 -60.73 -23.30 -11.47
C SER A 627 -60.53 -21.81 -11.73
N GLU A 628 -61.61 -21.08 -12.01
CA GLU A 628 -61.57 -19.63 -12.31
C GLU A 628 -60.93 -18.82 -11.15
N ASN A 629 -61.19 -19.21 -9.90
CA ASN A 629 -60.59 -18.59 -8.71
C ASN A 629 -59.09 -18.93 -8.56
N PHE A 630 -58.71 -20.21 -8.60
CA PHE A 630 -57.30 -20.61 -8.45
C PHE A 630 -56.42 -20.13 -9.61
N GLU A 631 -56.99 -19.97 -10.81
CA GLU A 631 -56.30 -19.35 -11.94
C GLU A 631 -55.84 -17.92 -11.67
N ALA A 632 -56.63 -17.13 -10.94
CA ALA A 632 -56.22 -15.79 -10.54
C ALA A 632 -55.03 -15.84 -9.55
N GLU A 633 -55.11 -16.72 -8.55
CA GLU A 633 -54.03 -16.92 -7.58
C GLU A 633 -52.73 -17.39 -8.26
N ALA A 634 -52.79 -18.42 -9.11
CA ALA A 634 -51.62 -18.94 -9.83
C ALA A 634 -50.93 -17.85 -10.67
N ARG A 635 -51.71 -17.00 -11.35
CA ARG A 635 -51.18 -15.85 -12.12
C ARG A 635 -50.49 -14.82 -11.21
N GLU A 636 -51.09 -14.49 -10.06
CA GLU A 636 -50.47 -13.56 -9.10
C GLU A 636 -49.13 -14.09 -8.57
N LYS A 637 -49.10 -15.35 -8.11
CA LYS A 637 -47.89 -15.97 -7.53
C LYS A 637 -46.75 -16.07 -8.53
N LEU A 638 -47.03 -16.43 -9.79
CA LEU A 638 -46.02 -16.42 -10.86
C LEU A 638 -45.47 -15.02 -11.14
N GLN A 639 -46.32 -13.99 -11.18
CA GLN A 639 -45.85 -12.61 -11.36
C GLN A 639 -44.97 -12.13 -10.20
N VAL A 640 -45.25 -12.58 -8.97
CA VAL A 640 -44.40 -12.29 -7.81
C VAL A 640 -43.03 -12.97 -7.96
N ALA A 641 -42.99 -14.25 -8.30
CA ALA A 641 -41.74 -14.98 -8.53
C ALA A 641 -40.87 -14.34 -9.63
N GLU A 642 -41.47 -13.99 -10.77
CA GLU A 642 -40.76 -13.38 -11.91
C GLU A 642 -40.21 -11.99 -11.56
N LYS A 643 -40.98 -11.16 -10.84
CA LYS A 643 -40.48 -9.88 -10.31
C LYS A 643 -39.29 -10.05 -9.37
N ILE A 644 -39.28 -11.09 -8.54
CA ILE A 644 -38.15 -11.40 -7.67
C ILE A 644 -36.92 -11.84 -8.49
N ARG A 645 -37.10 -12.74 -9.48
CA ARG A 645 -36.03 -13.15 -10.41
C ARG A 645 -35.40 -11.98 -11.16
N GLN A 646 -36.21 -11.05 -11.66
CA GLN A 646 -35.73 -9.84 -12.33
C GLN A 646 -34.94 -8.92 -11.39
N ARG A 647 -35.35 -8.80 -10.11
CA ARG A 647 -34.56 -8.08 -9.10
C ARG A 647 -33.22 -8.75 -8.83
N ILE A 648 -33.17 -10.07 -8.68
CA ILE A 648 -31.91 -10.83 -8.49
C ILE A 648 -30.95 -10.57 -9.66
N LEU A 649 -31.44 -10.60 -10.90
CA LEU A 649 -30.68 -10.27 -12.11
C LEU A 649 -30.15 -8.82 -12.13
N SER A 650 -30.82 -7.88 -11.48
CA SER A 650 -30.40 -6.47 -11.37
C SER A 650 -29.32 -6.20 -10.30
N GLY A 651 -28.94 -7.20 -9.49
CA GLY A 651 -27.86 -7.10 -8.50
C GLY A 651 -28.32 -6.57 -7.14
N VAL A 652 -28.94 -7.44 -6.34
CA VAL A 652 -29.48 -7.12 -5.00
C VAL A 652 -28.64 -7.74 -3.89
N GLU A 653 -28.42 -7.03 -2.79
CA GLU A 653 -27.80 -7.59 -1.58
C GLU A 653 -28.73 -8.60 -0.88
N ASN A 654 -28.19 -9.74 -0.43
CA ASN A 654 -28.92 -10.93 0.07
C ASN A 654 -29.69 -11.77 -0.97
N CYS A 655 -29.05 -12.10 -2.10
CA CYS A 655 -29.59 -13.03 -3.12
C CYS A 655 -30.21 -14.33 -2.56
N GLU A 656 -29.62 -14.93 -1.51
CA GLU A 656 -30.07 -16.22 -0.95
C GLU A 656 -31.53 -16.20 -0.48
N LYS A 657 -31.93 -15.15 0.25
CA LYS A 657 -33.31 -14.99 0.75
C LYS A 657 -34.29 -14.72 -0.39
N GLU A 658 -33.87 -13.92 -1.36
CA GLU A 658 -34.68 -13.61 -2.55
C GLU A 658 -34.90 -14.86 -3.42
N ILE A 659 -33.90 -15.75 -3.53
CA ILE A 659 -34.04 -17.04 -4.24
C ILE A 659 -35.09 -17.92 -3.56
N ASP A 660 -35.07 -18.07 -2.23
CA ASP A 660 -36.08 -18.88 -1.53
C ASP A 660 -37.47 -18.22 -1.51
N ASN A 661 -37.54 -16.88 -1.51
CA ASN A 661 -38.80 -16.15 -1.70
C ASN A 661 -39.41 -16.43 -3.09
N ALA A 662 -38.60 -16.37 -4.15
CA ALA A 662 -39.04 -16.72 -5.51
C ALA A 662 -39.49 -18.18 -5.60
N ALA A 663 -38.68 -19.11 -5.06
CA ALA A 663 -39.02 -20.53 -5.03
C ALA A 663 -40.29 -20.80 -4.21
N THR A 664 -40.55 -20.05 -3.14
CA THR A 664 -41.79 -20.15 -2.35
C THR A 664 -43.00 -19.67 -3.14
N ALA A 665 -42.88 -18.56 -3.87
CA ALA A 665 -43.94 -18.09 -4.76
C ALA A 665 -44.21 -19.08 -5.91
N GLU A 666 -43.17 -19.68 -6.50
CA GLU A 666 -43.30 -20.76 -7.50
C GLU A 666 -43.99 -22.01 -6.92
N ARG A 667 -43.62 -22.44 -5.70
CA ARG A 667 -44.29 -23.55 -4.99
C ARG A 667 -45.78 -23.26 -4.74
N GLN A 668 -46.14 -22.02 -4.37
CA GLN A 668 -47.55 -21.62 -4.21
C GLN A 668 -48.30 -21.61 -5.55
N ALA A 669 -47.66 -21.13 -6.63
CA ALA A 669 -48.24 -21.18 -7.97
C ALA A 669 -48.50 -22.63 -8.44
N ILE A 670 -47.57 -23.55 -8.17
CA ILE A 670 -47.72 -24.97 -8.50
C ILE A 670 -48.90 -25.61 -7.75
N LEU A 671 -49.11 -25.27 -6.47
CA LEU A 671 -50.27 -25.75 -5.71
C LEU A 671 -51.59 -25.22 -6.28
N ALA A 672 -51.66 -23.94 -6.67
CA ALA A 672 -52.84 -23.41 -7.36
C ALA A 672 -53.05 -24.07 -8.73
N GLN A 673 -51.98 -24.31 -9.50
CA GLN A 673 -52.04 -25.07 -10.76
C GLN A 673 -52.53 -26.51 -10.60
N PHE A 674 -52.19 -27.16 -9.49
CA PHE A 674 -52.67 -28.50 -9.18
C PHE A 674 -54.20 -28.54 -9.00
N GLU A 675 -54.77 -27.59 -8.26
CA GLU A 675 -56.23 -27.46 -8.10
C GLU A 675 -56.94 -27.08 -9.41
N ILE A 676 -56.32 -26.24 -10.25
CA ILE A 676 -56.81 -25.92 -11.61
C ILE A 676 -56.87 -27.19 -12.46
N ILE A 677 -55.78 -27.97 -12.53
CA ILE A 677 -55.71 -29.20 -13.35
C ILE A 677 -56.75 -30.22 -12.89
N GLN A 678 -56.93 -30.42 -11.58
CA GLN A 678 -58.00 -31.29 -11.06
C GLN A 678 -59.39 -30.80 -11.50
N SER A 679 -59.67 -29.51 -11.30
CA SER A 679 -60.97 -28.92 -11.59
C SER A 679 -61.29 -28.95 -13.10
N GLN A 680 -60.31 -28.64 -13.94
CA GLN A 680 -60.45 -28.68 -15.40
C GLN A 680 -60.58 -30.11 -15.93
N ALA A 681 -59.85 -31.09 -15.36
CA ALA A 681 -59.99 -32.49 -15.72
C ALA A 681 -61.40 -33.02 -15.39
N LEU A 682 -61.95 -32.69 -14.22
CA LEU A 682 -63.34 -33.00 -13.86
C LEU A 682 -64.33 -32.36 -14.85
N CYS A 683 -64.19 -31.06 -15.13
CA CYS A 683 -65.07 -30.36 -16.06
C CYS A 683 -65.05 -30.99 -17.46
N ALA A 684 -63.86 -31.24 -18.03
CA ALA A 684 -63.71 -31.85 -19.35
C ALA A 684 -64.27 -33.29 -19.40
N MET A 685 -64.11 -34.07 -18.32
CA MET A 685 -64.62 -35.44 -18.23
C MET A 685 -66.15 -35.49 -18.21
N ILE A 686 -66.77 -34.54 -17.51
CA ILE A 686 -68.22 -34.37 -17.38
C ILE A 686 -68.81 -33.82 -18.68
N GLU A 687 -68.24 -32.75 -19.24
CA GLU A 687 -68.69 -32.12 -20.50
C GLU A 687 -68.61 -33.10 -21.69
N LYS A 688 -67.57 -33.96 -21.74
CA LYS A 688 -67.47 -35.04 -22.73
C LYS A 688 -68.65 -36.03 -22.70
N HIS A 689 -69.32 -36.19 -21.57
CA HIS A 689 -70.44 -37.14 -21.39
C HIS A 689 -71.82 -36.47 -21.38
N LEU A 690 -71.94 -35.25 -20.86
CA LEU A 690 -73.20 -34.49 -20.82
C LEU A 690 -73.42 -33.56 -22.02
N GLY A 691 -72.38 -33.28 -22.81
CA GLY A 691 -72.40 -32.19 -23.80
C GLY A 691 -72.26 -30.81 -23.14
N HIS A 692 -72.62 -29.75 -23.88
CA HIS A 692 -72.48 -28.37 -23.40
C HIS A 692 -73.37 -28.11 -22.16
N VAL A 693 -72.74 -28.01 -21.00
CA VAL A 693 -73.43 -27.72 -19.73
C VAL A 693 -73.59 -26.22 -19.58
N ASP A 694 -74.77 -25.69 -19.94
CA ASP A 694 -75.12 -24.30 -19.59
C ASP A 694 -75.05 -24.10 -18.07
N PRO A 695 -74.28 -23.11 -17.56
CA PRO A 695 -74.11 -22.90 -16.13
C PRO A 695 -75.41 -22.59 -15.37
N GLY A 696 -76.40 -22.01 -16.08
CA GLY A 696 -77.58 -21.42 -15.45
C GLY A 696 -77.23 -20.21 -14.56
N CYS A 697 -78.26 -19.58 -13.98
CA CYS A 697 -78.04 -18.66 -12.87
C CYS A 697 -78.01 -19.46 -11.56
N PRO A 698 -76.95 -19.36 -10.74
CA PRO A 698 -76.97 -19.96 -9.41
C PRO A 698 -77.97 -19.21 -8.52
N HIS A 699 -78.97 -19.92 -8.00
CA HIS A 699 -80.03 -19.36 -7.15
C HIS A 699 -80.03 -19.98 -5.76
N ASN A 700 -80.32 -19.19 -4.73
CA ASN A 700 -80.38 -19.66 -3.35
C ASN A 700 -81.84 -19.82 -2.88
N PHE A 701 -82.19 -21.02 -2.40
CA PHE A 701 -83.57 -21.39 -2.10
C PHE A 701 -83.83 -21.51 -0.59
N LYS A 702 -84.81 -20.77 -0.09
CA LYS A 702 -85.24 -20.87 1.32
C LYS A 702 -86.45 -21.80 1.43
N GLN A 703 -86.34 -22.81 2.30
CA GLN A 703 -87.48 -23.67 2.62
C GLN A 703 -88.59 -22.84 3.30
N THR A 704 -89.82 -23.00 2.81
CA THR A 704 -91.03 -22.37 3.34
C THR A 704 -92.17 -23.40 3.36
N SER A 705 -93.26 -23.12 4.06
CA SER A 705 -94.46 -23.95 4.00
C SER A 705 -95.62 -23.15 3.41
N VAL A 706 -96.27 -23.71 2.39
CA VAL A 706 -97.39 -23.09 1.69
C VAL A 706 -98.66 -23.86 2.05
N THR A 707 -99.67 -23.14 2.51
CA THR A 707 -100.99 -23.70 2.84
C THR A 707 -101.86 -23.63 1.59
N ILE A 708 -102.14 -24.78 0.98
CA ILE A 708 -103.08 -24.86 -0.16
C ILE A 708 -104.47 -25.10 0.43
N SER A 709 -105.38 -24.12 0.32
CA SER A 709 -106.78 -24.32 0.71
C SER A 709 -107.45 -25.32 -0.21
N LYS A 710 -108.33 -26.17 0.34
CA LYS A 710 -109.26 -26.99 -0.44
C LYS A 710 -110.66 -26.52 -0.11
N THR A 711 -111.42 -26.09 -1.11
CA THR A 711 -112.87 -25.89 -0.95
C THR A 711 -113.59 -27.24 -0.99
N CYS A 712 -114.76 -27.32 -0.36
CA CYS A 712 -115.63 -28.48 -0.46
C CYS A 712 -116.45 -28.39 -1.76
N ASP A 713 -116.26 -29.31 -2.70
CA ASP A 713 -116.91 -29.24 -4.03
C ASP A 713 -118.46 -29.21 -3.96
N CYS A 714 -119.07 -29.71 -2.88
CA CYS A 714 -120.53 -29.69 -2.70
C CYS A 714 -121.10 -28.39 -2.07
N CYS A 715 -120.30 -27.59 -1.34
CA CYS A 715 -120.82 -26.41 -0.63
C CYS A 715 -119.91 -25.17 -0.69
N ASN A 716 -118.80 -25.27 -1.42
CA ASN A 716 -117.74 -24.30 -1.66
C ASN A 716 -117.13 -23.60 -0.42
N LYS A 717 -117.41 -24.10 0.79
CA LYS A 717 -116.78 -23.64 2.03
C LYS A 717 -115.36 -24.20 2.14
N SER A 718 -114.43 -23.40 2.68
CA SER A 718 -113.04 -23.82 2.85
C SER A 718 -112.92 -24.94 3.87
N ILE A 719 -112.44 -26.10 3.43
CA ILE A 719 -111.89 -27.14 4.30
C ILE A 719 -110.43 -26.72 4.61
N GLY A 720 -110.00 -26.89 5.86
CA GLY A 720 -108.68 -26.41 6.32
C GLY A 720 -107.53 -26.85 5.40
N GLY A 721 -106.70 -25.89 4.97
CA GLY A 721 -105.71 -26.12 3.91
C GLY A 721 -104.54 -27.00 4.32
N LEU A 722 -104.06 -27.83 3.38
CA LEU A 722 -102.89 -28.68 3.60
C LEU A 722 -101.62 -27.84 3.52
N LYS A 723 -100.77 -27.90 4.55
CA LYS A 723 -99.41 -27.36 4.52
C LYS A 723 -98.50 -28.30 3.74
N ARG A 724 -97.98 -27.87 2.59
CA ARG A 724 -96.87 -28.55 1.89
C ARG A 724 -95.56 -27.80 2.13
N LYS A 725 -94.45 -28.54 2.22
CA LYS A 725 -93.11 -27.95 2.12
C LYS A 725 -92.91 -27.45 0.68
N ALA A 726 -92.37 -26.25 0.55
CA ALA A 726 -92.00 -25.64 -0.71
C ALA A 726 -90.62 -24.98 -0.58
N ALA A 727 -89.94 -24.77 -1.69
CA ALA A 727 -88.78 -23.89 -1.76
C ALA A 727 -89.22 -22.58 -2.41
N ARG A 728 -88.89 -21.44 -1.81
CA ARG A 728 -89.03 -20.13 -2.45
C ARG A 728 -87.64 -19.63 -2.81
N CYS A 729 -87.45 -19.16 -4.03
CA CYS A 729 -86.25 -18.38 -4.36
C CYS A 729 -86.18 -17.19 -3.40
N ILE A 730 -85.00 -16.90 -2.87
CA ILE A 730 -84.79 -15.59 -2.26
C ILE A 730 -84.71 -14.63 -3.45
N ASP A 731 -85.70 -13.77 -3.65
CA ASP A 731 -85.61 -12.74 -4.69
C ASP A 731 -84.45 -11.80 -4.34
N ASP A 732 -83.49 -11.66 -5.26
CA ASP A 732 -82.26 -10.86 -5.10
C ASP A 732 -82.52 -9.34 -5.02
N GLY A 733 -83.78 -8.91 -4.85
CA GLY A 733 -84.22 -7.52 -4.97
C GLY A 733 -84.09 -6.94 -6.39
N HIS A 734 -83.76 -7.77 -7.38
CA HIS A 734 -83.59 -7.35 -8.77
C HIS A 734 -84.94 -7.11 -9.45
N GLU A 735 -85.16 -5.86 -9.83
CA GLU A 735 -86.33 -5.44 -10.60
C GLU A 735 -86.17 -5.79 -12.08
N TYR A 736 -87.27 -6.14 -12.73
CA TYR A 736 -87.32 -6.47 -14.15
C TYR A 736 -88.30 -5.56 -14.89
N VAL A 737 -88.01 -5.32 -16.16
CA VAL A 737 -88.84 -4.55 -17.08
C VAL A 737 -88.98 -5.33 -18.39
N VAL A 738 -90.18 -5.34 -18.96
CA VAL A 738 -90.48 -6.01 -20.22
C VAL A 738 -90.45 -4.99 -21.36
N ALA A 739 -89.74 -5.30 -22.43
CA ALA A 739 -89.74 -4.51 -23.66
C ALA A 739 -91.11 -4.49 -24.33
N LEU A 740 -91.62 -3.29 -24.61
CA LEU A 740 -92.85 -3.06 -25.36
C LEU A 740 -92.61 -2.98 -26.87
N PHE A 741 -91.39 -2.60 -27.27
CA PHE A 741 -91.00 -2.39 -28.66
C PHE A 741 -89.54 -2.81 -28.86
N ASP A 742 -89.19 -3.20 -30.09
CA ASP A 742 -87.81 -3.46 -30.47
C ASP A 742 -86.95 -2.20 -30.35
N PHE A 743 -85.73 -2.34 -29.86
CA PHE A 743 -84.76 -1.25 -29.75
C PHE A 743 -83.36 -1.75 -30.13
N ALA A 744 -82.79 -1.17 -31.19
CA ALA A 744 -81.44 -1.44 -31.65
C ALA A 744 -80.47 -0.36 -31.14
N GLY A 745 -79.58 -0.76 -30.23
CA GLY A 745 -78.54 0.10 -29.68
C GLY A 745 -77.51 0.49 -30.73
N ARG A 746 -77.15 1.77 -30.78
CA ARG A 746 -76.24 2.35 -31.79
C ARG A 746 -74.77 2.40 -31.35
N SER A 747 -74.50 2.04 -30.11
CA SER A 747 -73.15 2.00 -29.52
C SER A 747 -73.03 0.82 -28.55
N ALA A 748 -71.81 0.42 -28.20
CA ALA A 748 -71.55 -0.63 -27.21
C ALA A 748 -72.04 -0.28 -25.79
N GLU A 749 -72.49 0.96 -25.56
CA GLU A 749 -73.10 1.38 -24.29
C GLU A 749 -74.63 1.29 -24.30
N GLU A 750 -75.27 1.04 -25.45
CA GLU A 750 -76.73 0.90 -25.59
C GLU A 750 -77.12 -0.58 -25.69
N LEU A 751 -78.11 -0.99 -24.91
CA LEU A 751 -78.59 -2.37 -24.89
C LEU A 751 -79.52 -2.60 -26.09
N THR A 752 -79.27 -3.65 -26.88
CA THR A 752 -80.17 -4.07 -27.97
C THR A 752 -81.13 -5.15 -27.47
N PHE A 753 -82.42 -5.01 -27.76
CA PHE A 753 -83.48 -5.92 -27.31
C PHE A 753 -84.71 -5.89 -28.23
N ALA A 754 -85.52 -6.95 -28.20
CA ALA A 754 -86.76 -7.10 -28.95
C ALA A 754 -88.00 -6.94 -28.04
N ALA A 755 -89.16 -6.63 -28.63
CA ALA A 755 -90.43 -6.58 -27.93
C ALA A 755 -90.76 -7.93 -27.27
N GLY A 756 -91.07 -7.91 -25.97
CA GLY A 756 -91.24 -9.10 -25.13
C GLY A 756 -90.01 -9.49 -24.31
N ASP A 757 -88.82 -8.96 -24.60
CA ASP A 757 -87.62 -9.27 -23.81
C ASP A 757 -87.74 -8.79 -22.36
N ARG A 758 -87.31 -9.65 -21.43
CA ARG A 758 -87.34 -9.41 -19.97
C ARG A 758 -85.96 -8.93 -19.50
N ILE A 759 -85.81 -7.63 -19.31
CA ILE A 759 -84.54 -6.97 -19.02
C ILE A 759 -84.41 -6.73 -17.52
N ARG A 760 -83.26 -7.08 -16.92
CA ARG A 760 -82.99 -6.81 -15.50
C ARG A 760 -82.55 -5.36 -15.31
N VAL A 761 -83.20 -4.60 -14.42
CA VAL A 761 -82.82 -3.21 -14.12
C VAL A 761 -81.58 -3.18 -13.23
N VAL A 762 -80.56 -2.45 -13.65
CA VAL A 762 -79.33 -2.17 -12.88
C VAL A 762 -79.39 -0.77 -12.26
N SER A 763 -79.96 0.22 -12.97
CA SER A 763 -80.26 1.54 -12.40
C SER A 763 -81.43 2.21 -13.15
N ARG A 764 -82.37 2.79 -12.40
CA ARG A 764 -83.56 3.46 -12.97
C ARG A 764 -83.32 4.86 -13.53
N ASP A 765 -82.30 5.57 -13.04
CA ASP A 765 -82.06 6.96 -13.40
C ASP A 765 -80.58 7.21 -13.68
N ILE A 766 -80.24 7.13 -14.97
CA ILE A 766 -78.96 7.60 -15.54
C ILE A 766 -79.12 8.93 -16.30
N GLY A 767 -80.26 9.61 -16.12
CA GLY A 767 -80.60 10.88 -16.74
C GLY A 767 -81.22 10.75 -18.14
N GLY A 768 -81.88 11.83 -18.59
CA GLY A 768 -82.31 12.00 -19.99
C GLY A 768 -83.38 11.02 -20.50
N GLY A 769 -84.12 10.33 -19.62
CA GLY A 769 -85.13 9.34 -20.02
C GLY A 769 -84.59 7.93 -20.27
N TRP A 770 -83.35 7.65 -19.86
CA TRP A 770 -82.71 6.34 -19.99
C TRP A 770 -82.61 5.61 -18.64
N MET A 771 -82.67 4.29 -18.69
CA MET A 771 -82.35 3.37 -17.60
C MET A 771 -81.16 2.50 -18.01
N ARG A 772 -80.51 1.83 -17.04
CA ARG A 772 -79.42 0.87 -17.28
C ARG A 772 -79.89 -0.53 -16.90
N GLY A 773 -79.60 -1.53 -17.72
CA GLY A 773 -80.08 -2.89 -17.52
C GLY A 773 -79.23 -3.95 -18.19
N THR A 774 -79.42 -5.21 -17.78
CA THR A 774 -78.71 -6.38 -18.29
C THR A 774 -79.69 -7.31 -19.03
N LEU A 775 -79.31 -7.77 -20.22
CA LEU A 775 -79.98 -8.83 -20.98
C LEU A 775 -78.91 -9.76 -21.58
N ASN A 776 -79.07 -11.08 -21.46
CA ASN A 776 -78.15 -12.08 -22.01
C ASN A 776 -76.66 -11.80 -21.69
N GLY A 777 -76.36 -11.44 -20.44
CA GLY A 777 -75.00 -11.10 -19.96
C GLY A 777 -74.45 -9.74 -20.40
N HIS A 778 -75.13 -9.03 -21.29
CA HIS A 778 -74.71 -7.71 -21.78
C HIS A 778 -75.43 -6.61 -21.00
N GLU A 779 -74.69 -5.60 -20.52
CA GLU A 779 -75.25 -4.46 -19.79
C GLU A 779 -75.14 -3.17 -20.62
N GLY A 780 -76.24 -2.42 -20.72
CA GLY A 780 -76.29 -1.19 -21.49
C GLY A 780 -77.42 -0.26 -21.07
N ARG A 781 -77.48 0.91 -21.71
CA ARG A 781 -78.55 1.89 -21.58
C ARG A 781 -79.75 1.46 -22.43
N LEU A 782 -80.95 1.60 -21.89
CA LEU A 782 -82.22 1.37 -22.58
C LEU A 782 -83.20 2.54 -22.35
N PRO A 783 -84.00 2.95 -23.35
CA PRO A 783 -84.90 4.08 -23.21
C PRO A 783 -86.15 3.70 -22.40
N ARG A 784 -86.49 4.50 -21.38
CA ARG A 784 -87.54 4.20 -20.39
C ARG A 784 -88.96 4.10 -20.98
N ASN A 785 -89.17 4.68 -22.16
CA ASN A 785 -90.45 4.65 -22.88
C ASN A 785 -90.68 3.36 -23.71
N TYR A 786 -89.63 2.55 -23.92
CA TYR A 786 -89.70 1.31 -24.69
C TYR A 786 -90.00 0.07 -23.84
N ILE A 787 -90.24 0.28 -22.54
CA ILE A 787 -90.32 -0.78 -21.54
C ILE A 787 -91.45 -0.51 -20.54
N LYS A 788 -91.91 -1.58 -19.89
CA LYS A 788 -92.91 -1.54 -18.82
C LYS A 788 -92.36 -2.29 -17.61
N THR A 789 -92.52 -1.72 -16.40
CA THR A 789 -92.25 -2.44 -15.14
C THR A 789 -93.17 -3.65 -15.02
N GLU A 790 -92.57 -4.79 -14.70
CA GLU A 790 -93.25 -6.10 -14.56
C GLU A 790 -93.98 -6.25 -13.21
#